data_AF-A0A3A0DTH2-F1
#
_entry.id   AF-A0A3A0DTH2-F1
#
_cell.length_a   1.000
_cell.length_b   1.000
_cell.length_c   1.000
_cell.angle_alpha   90.00
_cell.angle_beta   90.00
_cell.angle_gamma   90.00
#
_symmetry.space_group_name_H-M   'P 1'
#
loop_
_entity.id
_entity.type
_entity.pdbx_description
1 polymer ?
#
loop_
_entity_poly.entity_id
_entity_poly.type
_entity_poly.pdbx_seq_one_letter_code
_entity_poly.pdbx_strand_id
1 'polypeptide(L)'
;MPITLRPWHWKVAAAVAALAIVGLLTRGTPGPSRPARTLATTASDRGVYIRSVAATLNDLAGNVDLELQPAQPILTASTSADGKEVRAICIENPNNPDGVVNYLRATDGNANFYSQGVEPGDVVRYYVNLDEESAERGIEQRTAIELRVRRLDSMDPENALIIEGNLSGQVEIPQRIEIWRYSDKRMDAIRSALNRYVARRLPPSGWEPAPDVGALQQIVERANQWIRNQGRAADDAWRPEPLLAELPSELREAKGVAQAIDPENQRNGLLADWEGRLLAQAVWTRDIAQWARGSAATDAEVAAALFDWTVRNIQLDAARELFETIHHPWQVLIYGHGSADHRAWVFLELCRQQGIDAVLLQPQAAADAPPPLLVGVLAADELLLFDPKLGLPLPGPDGGPASLAEAAADDALLRQLDLEGQPYPLRAAQLQEVEPLAVASPLQLARRSRLIEQALEGEEFVKLAVDLRPLAERLAKHPQVQPLKLWPGAFQAIADEHSIGIDARRRAASQFAPFAERPLLWKARVLHFQGNKGVRAEERNDPLAEPREGHVEALKLYQAREVRPSDDALDKLELEKRMTYAAGKAAASYWLGLLSYDRGKYDIAASWLGDRTLDRASQGRWAHGARYNLARAYEALGNFEEAVKLLRSDPADAPQRHGNLVRARRLEQAATPPAAAGG
;
A
#
# COMPACT_ATOMS: atom_id res chain seq x y z
N MET A 1 32.10 71.78 -6.87
CA MET A 1 33.50 72.13 -6.54
C MET A 1 34.37 70.87 -6.70
N PRO A 2 35.65 70.98 -7.08
CA PRO A 2 36.15 70.60 -8.42
C PRO A 2 36.97 69.27 -8.39
N ILE A 3 37.72 68.77 -9.40
CA ILE A 3 38.57 69.36 -10.46
C ILE A 3 38.56 68.52 -11.77
N THR A 4 38.84 69.17 -12.91
CA THR A 4 39.03 68.60 -14.28
C THR A 4 40.44 68.04 -14.55
N LEU A 5 40.60 67.11 -15.52
CA LEU A 5 41.62 67.09 -16.61
C LEU A 5 41.59 65.71 -17.35
N ARG A 6 41.01 65.52 -18.54
CA ARG A 6 41.43 65.84 -19.95
C ARG A 6 42.68 65.08 -20.50
N PRO A 7 42.80 64.84 -21.84
CA PRO A 7 43.02 63.48 -22.40
C PRO A 7 44.05 63.36 -23.56
N TRP A 8 44.16 62.16 -24.15
CA TRP A 8 44.62 61.89 -25.55
C TRP A 8 43.99 60.55 -26.02
N HIS A 9 43.28 60.37 -27.15
CA HIS A 9 43.51 60.72 -28.57
C HIS A 9 44.72 59.98 -29.16
N TRP A 10 44.64 59.18 -30.24
CA TRP A 10 43.85 59.26 -31.50
C TRP A 10 43.45 57.83 -31.98
N LYS A 11 42.70 57.55 -33.08
CA LYS A 11 42.14 58.32 -34.22
C LYS A 11 40.79 57.68 -34.65
N VAL A 12 40.11 58.23 -35.67
CA VAL A 12 38.91 57.67 -36.36
C VAL A 12 39.09 57.85 -37.89
N ALA A 13 38.36 57.06 -38.69
CA ALA A 13 37.77 57.39 -40.01
C ALA A 13 38.26 56.62 -41.27
N ALA A 14 37.33 55.91 -41.89
CA ALA A 14 37.16 55.84 -43.34
C ALA A 14 35.68 55.63 -43.70
N ALA A 15 35.13 56.63 -44.41
CA ALA A 15 33.95 56.71 -45.27
C ALA A 15 33.05 55.46 -45.43
N VAL A 16 31.73 55.49 -45.22
CA VAL A 16 30.67 56.36 -45.80
C VAL A 16 30.51 56.21 -47.33
N ALA A 17 29.49 55.43 -47.68
CA ALA A 17 28.61 55.54 -48.85
C ALA A 17 29.19 55.77 -50.26
N ALA A 18 29.11 54.73 -51.08
CA ALA A 18 28.76 54.85 -52.50
C ALA A 18 27.88 53.66 -52.94
N LEU A 19 26.99 53.91 -53.90
CA LEU A 19 26.23 52.92 -54.71
C LEU A 19 25.03 52.21 -54.05
N ALA A 20 23.96 52.98 -53.86
CA ALA A 20 22.61 52.50 -54.18
C ALA A 20 22.21 52.98 -55.60
N ILE A 21 22.45 52.15 -56.63
CA ILE A 21 21.93 52.29 -58.01
C ILE A 21 21.67 50.85 -58.49
N VAL A 22 20.43 50.33 -58.42
CA VAL A 22 19.40 50.33 -59.48
C VAL A 22 19.82 49.55 -60.75
N GLY A 23 19.07 48.48 -61.09
CA GLY A 23 19.25 47.66 -62.31
C GLY A 23 19.74 46.23 -62.04
N LEU A 24 18.94 45.27 -61.56
CA LEU A 24 17.92 44.49 -62.28
C LEU A 24 18.54 43.56 -63.38
N LEU A 25 18.16 42.26 -63.34
CA LEU A 25 18.62 41.13 -64.18
C LEU A 25 20.01 40.56 -63.75
N THR A 26 20.21 39.26 -63.43
CA THR A 26 19.51 38.03 -63.86
C THR A 26 19.47 36.88 -62.81
N ARG A 27 18.29 36.23 -62.69
CA ARG A 27 18.03 34.77 -62.51
C ARG A 27 18.79 33.92 -61.45
N GLY A 28 18.01 33.22 -60.59
CA GLY A 28 18.18 31.76 -60.39
C GLY A 28 18.68 31.20 -59.04
N THR A 29 17.78 31.12 -58.04
CA THR A 29 17.71 30.13 -56.93
C THR A 29 18.97 29.43 -56.37
N PRO A 30 19.19 29.53 -55.04
CA PRO A 30 19.57 28.41 -54.18
C PRO A 30 18.45 28.04 -53.18
N GLY A 31 18.43 26.78 -52.75
CA GLY A 31 17.33 26.18 -51.97
C GLY A 31 17.27 26.53 -50.46
N PRO A 32 16.23 26.07 -49.74
CA PRO A 32 15.95 26.50 -48.36
C PRO A 32 16.92 25.88 -47.34
N SER A 33 17.74 26.71 -46.71
CA SER A 33 18.43 26.38 -45.47
C SER A 33 17.42 26.34 -44.31
N ARG A 34 17.26 25.16 -43.68
CA ARG A 34 16.42 24.99 -42.48
C ARG A 34 16.78 26.00 -41.38
N PRO A 35 15.82 26.73 -40.78
CA PRO A 35 16.09 27.47 -39.56
C PRO A 35 16.37 26.49 -38.41
N ALA A 36 17.35 26.83 -37.57
CA ALA A 36 17.70 26.02 -36.42
C ALA A 36 16.51 25.96 -35.43
N ARG A 37 16.10 24.74 -35.04
CA ARG A 37 15.17 24.54 -33.92
C ARG A 37 15.89 24.86 -32.62
N THR A 38 15.62 26.04 -32.06
CA THR A 38 15.94 26.32 -30.66
C THR A 38 15.13 25.38 -29.77
N LEU A 39 15.80 24.64 -28.88
CA LEU A 39 15.20 23.61 -28.05
C LEU A 39 14.24 24.19 -26.99
N ALA A 40 12.94 23.98 -27.19
CA ALA A 40 11.90 24.26 -26.20
C ALA A 40 11.59 23.05 -25.29
N THR A 41 12.57 22.19 -25.03
CA THR A 41 12.39 20.87 -24.38
C THR A 41 12.47 20.90 -22.85
N THR A 42 13.00 21.96 -22.24
CA THR A 42 13.29 21.96 -20.79
C THR A 42 12.04 22.09 -19.90
N ALA A 43 10.92 22.61 -20.41
CA ALA A 43 9.67 22.72 -19.68
C ALA A 43 8.78 21.47 -19.81
N SER A 44 8.75 20.83 -20.99
CA SER A 44 7.99 19.59 -21.21
C SER A 44 8.49 18.47 -20.31
N ASP A 45 9.80 18.26 -20.28
CA ASP A 45 10.42 17.10 -19.63
C ASP A 45 10.27 17.16 -18.11
N ARG A 46 10.28 18.37 -17.52
CA ARG A 46 10.01 18.58 -16.07
C ARG A 46 8.63 18.10 -15.66
N GLY A 47 7.60 18.34 -16.48
CA GLY A 47 6.24 17.88 -16.19
C GLY A 47 6.07 16.36 -16.38
N VAL A 48 6.81 15.75 -17.30
CA VAL A 48 6.69 14.31 -17.60
C VAL A 48 7.09 13.44 -16.41
N TYR A 49 8.19 13.75 -15.72
CA TYR A 49 8.64 12.93 -14.58
C TYR A 49 7.64 12.93 -13.42
N ILE A 50 7.13 14.10 -13.01
CA ILE A 50 6.20 14.17 -11.88
C ILE A 50 4.82 13.59 -12.23
N ARG A 51 4.29 13.83 -13.43
CA ARG A 51 3.06 13.14 -13.88
C ARG A 51 3.24 11.62 -13.96
N SER A 52 4.42 11.14 -14.35
CA SER A 52 4.67 9.69 -14.32
C SER A 52 4.76 9.15 -12.89
N VAL A 53 5.38 9.86 -11.96
CA VAL A 53 5.42 9.49 -10.53
C VAL A 53 3.99 9.43 -9.98
N ALA A 54 3.19 10.46 -10.26
CA ALA A 54 1.82 10.59 -9.84
C ALA A 54 0.93 9.47 -10.43
N ALA A 55 0.99 9.23 -11.74
CA ALA A 55 0.20 8.20 -12.39
C ALA A 55 0.53 6.79 -11.85
N THR A 56 1.82 6.45 -11.68
CA THR A 56 2.22 5.15 -11.12
C THR A 56 1.83 5.03 -9.64
N LEU A 57 1.94 6.09 -8.84
CA LEU A 57 1.45 6.12 -7.46
C LEU A 57 -0.07 5.90 -7.37
N ASN A 58 -0.84 6.53 -8.26
CA ASN A 58 -2.29 6.42 -8.34
C ASN A 58 -2.81 5.13 -9.00
N ASP A 59 -1.90 4.26 -9.46
CA ASP A 59 -2.16 2.99 -10.12
C ASP A 59 -1.29 1.84 -9.56
N LEU A 60 -0.82 1.96 -8.31
CA LEU A 60 0.06 0.95 -7.69
C LEU A 60 -0.52 -0.47 -7.71
N ALA A 61 -1.85 -0.61 -7.60
CA ALA A 61 -2.55 -1.89 -7.72
C ALA A 61 -2.43 -2.52 -9.13
N GLY A 62 -2.37 -1.70 -10.18
CA GLY A 62 -2.07 -2.14 -11.55
C GLY A 62 -0.63 -2.63 -11.71
N ASN A 63 0.29 -2.04 -10.94
CA ASN A 63 1.73 -2.30 -10.99
C ASN A 63 2.22 -3.39 -10.01
N VAL A 64 1.32 -4.15 -9.38
CA VAL A 64 1.68 -5.32 -8.57
C VAL A 64 2.07 -6.48 -9.48
N ASP A 65 3.33 -6.92 -9.40
CA ASP A 65 3.80 -8.10 -10.13
C ASP A 65 3.21 -9.38 -9.49
N LEU A 66 2.41 -10.11 -10.27
CA LEU A 66 1.70 -11.32 -9.84
C LEU A 66 2.45 -12.63 -10.12
N GLU A 67 3.50 -12.60 -10.97
CA GLU A 67 4.16 -13.81 -11.45
C GLU A 67 5.27 -14.28 -10.48
N LEU A 68 4.91 -15.13 -9.51
CA LEU A 68 5.90 -15.70 -8.58
C LEU A 68 6.79 -16.78 -9.21
N GLN A 69 6.27 -17.47 -10.21
CA GLN A 69 6.95 -18.52 -10.96
C GLN A 69 6.77 -18.25 -12.46
N PRO A 70 7.41 -17.21 -13.03
CA PRO A 70 7.30 -16.91 -14.45
C PRO A 70 7.87 -18.07 -15.26
N ALA A 71 7.20 -18.42 -16.36
CA ALA A 71 7.74 -19.36 -17.33
C ALA A 71 8.95 -18.71 -18.03
N GLN A 72 10.11 -19.34 -17.95
CA GLN A 72 11.32 -18.91 -18.66
C GLN A 72 11.60 -19.84 -19.84
N PRO A 73 11.91 -19.30 -21.03
CA PRO A 73 12.22 -20.11 -22.19
C PRO A 73 13.56 -20.83 -21.97
N ILE A 74 13.54 -22.16 -22.08
CA ILE A 74 14.74 -22.97 -22.26
C ILE A 74 15.06 -23.03 -23.75
N LEU A 75 14.09 -23.51 -24.53
CA LEU A 75 14.25 -23.75 -25.96
C LEU A 75 13.23 -22.97 -26.78
N THR A 76 13.74 -22.06 -27.59
CA THR A 76 12.98 -21.19 -28.52
C THR A 76 13.83 -20.99 -29.78
N ALA A 77 13.30 -20.28 -30.78
CA ALA A 77 14.07 -19.95 -31.97
C ALA A 77 15.37 -19.16 -31.67
N SER A 78 15.44 -18.39 -30.58
CA SER A 78 16.65 -17.64 -30.21
C SER A 78 17.65 -18.46 -29.39
N THR A 79 17.29 -19.65 -28.90
CA THR A 79 18.18 -20.54 -28.13
C THR A 79 18.48 -21.86 -28.83
N SER A 80 17.80 -22.19 -29.94
CA SER A 80 18.10 -23.37 -30.77
C SER A 80 19.49 -23.29 -31.40
N ALA A 81 20.03 -24.46 -31.78
CA ALA A 81 21.41 -24.58 -32.26
C ALA A 81 21.72 -23.79 -33.55
N ASP A 82 20.69 -23.47 -34.34
CA ASP A 82 20.80 -22.78 -35.64
C ASP A 82 20.07 -21.44 -35.70
N GLY A 83 19.50 -20.97 -34.58
CA GLY A 83 18.75 -19.73 -34.49
C GLY A 83 17.38 -19.76 -35.20
N LYS A 84 16.83 -20.94 -35.52
CA LYS A 84 15.52 -21.11 -36.16
C LYS A 84 14.52 -21.77 -35.23
N GLU A 85 13.23 -21.72 -35.60
CA GLU A 85 12.18 -22.47 -34.92
C GLU A 85 12.56 -23.94 -34.76
N VAL A 86 12.31 -24.50 -33.58
CA VAL A 86 12.41 -25.93 -33.34
C VAL A 86 11.09 -26.56 -33.72
N ARG A 87 11.13 -27.59 -34.57
CA ARG A 87 9.93 -28.32 -34.99
C ARG A 87 10.01 -29.79 -34.60
N ALA A 88 8.89 -30.35 -34.16
CA ALA A 88 8.80 -31.73 -33.72
C ALA A 88 7.51 -32.42 -34.16
N ILE A 89 7.64 -33.71 -34.44
CA ILE A 89 6.52 -34.65 -34.58
C ILE A 89 6.17 -35.23 -33.20
N CYS A 90 4.93 -35.68 -33.04
CA CYS A 90 4.53 -36.43 -31.86
C CYS A 90 3.85 -37.74 -32.29
N ILE A 91 4.48 -38.86 -31.93
CA ILE A 91 4.13 -40.20 -32.42
C ILE A 91 4.07 -41.19 -31.24
N GLU A 92 3.70 -42.43 -31.52
CA GLU A 92 3.92 -43.55 -30.61
C GLU A 92 5.42 -43.83 -30.46
N ASN A 93 5.87 -44.26 -29.28
CA ASN A 93 7.30 -44.50 -29.04
C ASN A 93 7.84 -45.66 -29.90
N PRO A 94 8.72 -45.42 -30.89
CA PRO A 94 9.18 -46.46 -31.81
C PRO A 94 10.04 -47.54 -31.12
N ASN A 95 10.62 -47.23 -29.96
CA ASN A 95 11.46 -48.15 -29.18
C ASN A 95 10.62 -49.02 -28.21
N ASN A 96 9.38 -48.63 -27.92
CA ASN A 96 8.46 -49.36 -27.05
C ASN A 96 7.00 -48.99 -27.40
N PRO A 97 6.44 -49.53 -28.49
CA PRO A 97 5.07 -49.24 -28.91
C PRO A 97 4.06 -49.82 -27.91
N ASP A 98 3.30 -48.94 -27.26
CA ASP A 98 2.29 -49.24 -26.24
C ASP A 98 0.89 -48.67 -26.58
N GLY A 99 0.72 -48.18 -27.82
CA GLY A 99 -0.48 -47.48 -28.30
C GLY A 99 -0.59 -46.03 -27.84
N VAL A 100 0.39 -45.48 -27.12
CA VAL A 100 0.31 -44.14 -26.52
C VAL A 100 1.14 -43.13 -27.33
N VAL A 101 0.47 -42.13 -27.89
CA VAL A 101 1.12 -41.01 -28.61
C VAL A 101 1.69 -40.00 -27.61
N ASN A 102 2.88 -40.29 -27.08
CA ASN A 102 3.58 -39.47 -26.09
C ASN A 102 5.07 -39.23 -26.43
N TYR A 103 5.56 -39.70 -27.57
CA TYR A 103 6.95 -39.58 -27.99
C TYR A 103 7.10 -38.39 -28.92
N LEU A 104 7.73 -37.33 -28.43
CA LEU A 104 7.95 -36.08 -29.16
C LEU A 104 9.39 -36.04 -29.66
N ARG A 105 9.55 -35.97 -30.99
CA ARG A 105 10.87 -35.97 -31.66
C ARG A 105 11.05 -34.74 -32.52
N ALA A 106 12.04 -33.92 -32.21
CA ALA A 106 12.49 -32.82 -33.05
C ALA A 106 13.06 -33.34 -34.38
N THR A 107 12.70 -32.72 -35.49
CA THR A 107 13.08 -33.20 -36.83
C THR A 107 14.27 -32.48 -37.44
N ASP A 108 14.57 -31.27 -36.96
CA ASP A 108 15.52 -30.35 -37.60
C ASP A 108 16.93 -30.43 -37.01
N GLY A 109 17.16 -31.26 -35.98
CA GLY A 109 18.46 -31.41 -35.32
C GLY A 109 18.96 -30.17 -34.58
N ASN A 110 18.11 -29.15 -34.40
CA ASN A 110 18.44 -27.88 -33.76
C ASN A 110 17.94 -27.77 -32.31
N ALA A 111 17.27 -28.81 -31.80
CA ALA A 111 16.62 -28.81 -30.49
C ALA A 111 17.59 -28.91 -29.33
N ASN A 112 18.51 -29.89 -29.39
CA ASN A 112 19.53 -30.16 -28.37
C ASN A 112 18.96 -30.20 -26.94
N PHE A 113 17.86 -30.93 -26.72
CA PHE A 113 17.09 -30.90 -25.46
C PHE A 113 17.97 -31.11 -24.22
N TYR A 114 18.85 -32.11 -24.24
CA TYR A 114 19.76 -32.38 -23.12
C TYR A 114 20.80 -31.27 -22.94
N SER A 115 21.46 -30.84 -24.01
CA SER A 115 22.47 -29.78 -23.95
C SER A 115 21.89 -28.40 -23.60
N GLN A 116 20.60 -28.16 -23.86
CA GLN A 116 19.85 -26.98 -23.40
C GLN A 116 19.36 -27.11 -21.94
N GLY A 117 19.56 -28.27 -21.31
CA GLY A 117 19.19 -28.53 -19.93
C GLY A 117 17.71 -28.79 -19.69
N VAL A 118 16.99 -29.36 -20.65
CA VAL A 118 15.57 -29.76 -20.50
C VAL A 118 15.45 -30.92 -19.50
N GLU A 119 14.50 -30.81 -18.56
CA GLU A 119 14.32 -31.73 -17.44
C GLU A 119 12.86 -32.21 -17.30
N PRO A 120 12.60 -33.31 -16.58
CA PRO A 120 11.26 -33.69 -16.15
C PRO A 120 10.52 -32.54 -15.44
N GLY A 121 9.28 -32.29 -15.83
CA GLY A 121 8.42 -31.22 -15.32
C GLY A 121 8.40 -29.93 -16.16
N ASP A 122 9.31 -29.78 -17.12
CA ASP A 122 9.28 -28.65 -18.07
C ASP A 122 8.03 -28.68 -18.96
N VAL A 123 7.62 -27.52 -19.47
CA VAL A 123 6.45 -27.36 -20.33
C VAL A 123 6.88 -27.23 -21.78
N VAL A 124 6.45 -28.19 -22.61
CA VAL A 124 6.44 -28.06 -24.06
C VAL A 124 5.20 -27.29 -24.49
N ARG A 125 5.38 -26.13 -25.11
CA ARG A 125 4.33 -25.45 -25.87
C ARG A 125 4.31 -26.02 -27.28
N TYR A 126 3.31 -26.84 -27.58
CA TYR A 126 3.15 -27.50 -28.87
C TYR A 126 2.13 -26.72 -29.71
N TYR A 127 2.58 -26.06 -30.78
CA TYR A 127 1.75 -25.16 -31.58
C TYR A 127 1.07 -25.92 -32.71
N VAL A 128 -0.21 -26.27 -32.53
CA VAL A 128 -1.04 -26.89 -33.57
C VAL A 128 -2.01 -25.87 -34.16
N ASN A 129 -2.27 -25.98 -35.47
CA ASN A 129 -3.37 -25.28 -36.11
C ASN A 129 -4.68 -25.95 -35.66
N LEU A 130 -5.61 -25.18 -35.10
CA LEU A 130 -6.83 -25.73 -34.48
C LEU A 130 -7.98 -25.98 -35.47
N ASP A 131 -7.91 -25.42 -36.67
CA ASP A 131 -8.82 -25.74 -37.78
C ASP A 131 -8.09 -25.65 -39.13
N GLU A 132 -8.66 -26.28 -40.17
CA GLU A 132 -8.27 -26.06 -41.56
C GLU A 132 -9.01 -24.83 -42.15
N GLU A 133 -10.18 -24.47 -41.60
CA GLU A 133 -11.06 -23.42 -42.12
C GLU A 133 -10.55 -21.98 -41.89
N SER A 134 -9.85 -21.69 -40.78
CA SER A 134 -9.22 -20.38 -40.55
C SER A 134 -7.87 -20.27 -41.24
N ALA A 135 -7.19 -21.40 -41.49
CA ALA A 135 -6.00 -21.44 -42.35
C ALA A 135 -6.33 -21.05 -43.80
N GLU A 136 -7.45 -21.55 -44.36
CA GLU A 136 -7.96 -21.12 -45.67
C GLU A 136 -8.39 -19.64 -45.71
N ARG A 137 -8.76 -19.06 -44.56
CA ARG A 137 -9.14 -17.64 -44.42
C ARG A 137 -7.98 -16.71 -44.06
N GLY A 138 -6.75 -17.22 -43.93
CA GLY A 138 -5.56 -16.42 -43.62
C GLY A 138 -5.50 -15.88 -42.19
N ILE A 139 -6.20 -16.51 -41.23
CA ILE A 139 -6.21 -16.11 -39.82
C ILE A 139 -5.35 -17.11 -39.03
N GLU A 140 -4.08 -16.78 -38.79
CA GLU A 140 -3.18 -17.60 -37.97
C GLU A 140 -3.44 -17.43 -36.46
N GLN A 141 -4.55 -17.98 -35.94
CA GLN A 141 -4.70 -18.22 -34.49
C GLN A 141 -4.03 -19.54 -34.09
N ARG A 142 -2.69 -19.54 -34.03
CA ARG A 142 -1.90 -20.66 -33.50
C ARG A 142 -1.95 -20.67 -31.96
N THR A 143 -2.94 -21.35 -31.39
CA THR A 143 -3.01 -21.58 -29.93
C THR A 143 -2.12 -22.77 -29.56
N ALA A 144 -1.19 -22.58 -28.61
CA ALA A 144 -0.34 -23.67 -28.14
C ALA A 144 -1.06 -24.57 -27.13
N ILE A 145 -0.83 -25.88 -27.22
CA ILE A 145 -1.18 -26.83 -26.17
C ILE A 145 0.03 -26.96 -25.24
N GLU A 146 -0.16 -26.81 -23.92
CA GLU A 146 0.89 -27.00 -22.93
C GLU A 146 0.94 -28.47 -22.49
N LEU A 147 2.06 -29.13 -22.76
CA LEU A 147 2.33 -30.54 -22.45
C LEU A 147 3.53 -30.62 -21.51
N ARG A 148 3.54 -31.53 -20.53
CA ARG A 148 4.66 -31.67 -19.59
C ARG A 148 5.68 -32.70 -20.04
N VAL A 149 6.96 -32.38 -19.97
CA VAL A 149 8.07 -33.33 -20.16
C VAL A 149 8.07 -34.32 -19.00
N ARG A 150 7.91 -35.61 -19.29
CA ARG A 150 8.06 -36.70 -18.32
C ARG A 150 9.53 -37.08 -18.12
N ARG A 151 10.26 -37.16 -19.23
CA ARG A 151 11.72 -37.37 -19.30
C ARG A 151 12.21 -37.20 -20.74
N LEU A 152 13.52 -37.00 -20.91
CA LEU A 152 14.17 -37.18 -22.21
C LEU A 152 14.19 -38.67 -22.62
N ASP A 153 14.32 -38.93 -23.92
CA ASP A 153 14.57 -40.28 -24.40
C ASP A 153 15.98 -40.75 -23.98
N SER A 154 16.14 -42.05 -23.78
CA SER A 154 17.42 -42.62 -23.31
C SER A 154 18.40 -42.97 -24.45
N MET A 155 17.92 -43.02 -25.70
CA MET A 155 18.71 -43.34 -26.89
C MET A 155 19.02 -42.08 -27.72
N ASP A 156 18.09 -41.12 -27.75
CA ASP A 156 18.25 -39.81 -28.42
C ASP A 156 17.82 -38.65 -27.48
N PRO A 157 18.58 -38.38 -26.39
CA PRO A 157 18.22 -37.35 -25.42
C PRO A 157 18.35 -35.92 -25.97
N GLU A 158 18.99 -35.71 -27.12
CA GLU A 158 19.15 -34.39 -27.73
C GLU A 158 17.97 -34.01 -28.65
N ASN A 159 17.27 -34.99 -29.24
CA ASN A 159 16.18 -34.71 -30.17
C ASN A 159 14.85 -35.38 -29.80
N ALA A 160 14.80 -36.23 -28.79
CA ALA A 160 13.56 -36.89 -28.37
C ALA A 160 13.28 -36.79 -26.87
N LEU A 161 12.00 -36.62 -26.54
CA LEU A 161 11.48 -36.63 -25.17
C LEU A 161 10.12 -37.32 -25.11
N ILE A 162 9.73 -37.72 -23.90
CA ILE A 162 8.44 -38.33 -23.59
C ILE A 162 7.65 -37.34 -22.75
N ILE A 163 6.37 -37.12 -23.07
CA ILE A 163 5.46 -36.26 -22.30
C ILE A 163 4.65 -37.05 -21.26
N GLU A 164 4.11 -36.37 -20.23
CA GLU A 164 3.34 -36.98 -19.14
C GLU A 164 1.91 -37.39 -19.55
N GLY A 165 1.35 -36.73 -20.58
CA GLY A 165 0.07 -37.07 -21.19
C GLY A 165 0.24 -37.78 -22.54
N ASN A 166 -0.80 -37.76 -23.36
CA ASN A 166 -0.77 -38.24 -24.73
C ASN A 166 -1.64 -37.38 -25.65
N LEU A 167 -1.30 -37.35 -26.94
CA LEU A 167 -2.20 -36.82 -27.97
C LEU A 167 -3.23 -37.88 -28.39
N SER A 168 -4.35 -37.43 -28.95
CA SER A 168 -5.44 -38.29 -29.43
C SER A 168 -5.11 -39.01 -30.76
N GLY A 169 -4.07 -38.59 -31.46
CA GLY A 169 -3.59 -39.18 -32.70
C GLY A 169 -2.16 -38.73 -33.00
N GLN A 170 -1.47 -39.47 -33.87
CA GLN A 170 -0.10 -39.14 -34.28
C GLN A 170 -0.06 -37.87 -35.14
N VAL A 171 0.95 -37.03 -34.91
CA VAL A 171 1.22 -35.80 -35.64
C VAL A 171 2.57 -35.94 -36.34
N GLU A 172 2.53 -36.45 -37.57
CA GLU A 172 3.73 -36.69 -38.40
C GLU A 172 4.24 -35.43 -39.13
N ILE A 173 3.43 -34.37 -39.21
CA ILE A 173 3.83 -33.08 -39.79
C ILE A 173 4.55 -32.27 -38.69
N PRO A 174 5.84 -31.89 -38.84
CA PRO A 174 6.59 -31.22 -37.78
C PRO A 174 5.97 -29.87 -37.41
N GLN A 175 5.48 -29.75 -36.18
CA GLN A 175 4.91 -28.52 -35.63
C GLN A 175 5.95 -27.74 -34.84
N ARG A 176 5.82 -26.41 -34.79
CA ARG A 176 6.66 -25.57 -33.93
C ARG A 176 6.48 -25.98 -32.47
N ILE A 177 7.60 -26.07 -31.76
CA ILE A 177 7.64 -26.25 -30.31
C ILE A 177 8.47 -25.17 -29.64
N GLU A 178 8.17 -24.93 -28.37
CA GLU A 178 9.07 -24.25 -27.44
C GLU A 178 9.08 -25.01 -26.12
N ILE A 179 10.17 -24.95 -25.36
CA ILE A 179 10.27 -25.55 -24.03
C ILE A 179 10.51 -24.46 -23.00
N TRP A 180 9.71 -24.48 -21.94
CA TRP A 180 9.63 -23.46 -20.91
C TRP A 180 9.72 -24.10 -19.52
N ARG A 181 10.46 -23.49 -18.59
CA ARG A 181 10.51 -23.89 -17.18
C ARG A 181 9.92 -22.82 -16.29
N TYR A 182 9.01 -23.21 -15.38
CA TYR A 182 8.55 -22.31 -14.32
C TYR A 182 9.71 -22.01 -13.37
N SER A 183 10.07 -20.73 -13.24
CA SER A 183 11.29 -20.33 -12.54
C SER A 183 11.02 -19.92 -11.10
N ASP A 184 11.56 -20.67 -10.14
CA ASP A 184 11.51 -20.33 -8.71
C ASP A 184 12.35 -19.09 -8.32
N LYS A 185 13.11 -18.50 -9.26
CA LYS A 185 14.03 -17.36 -9.01
C LYS A 185 13.41 -16.22 -8.20
N ARG A 186 12.12 -15.89 -8.39
CA ARG A 186 11.44 -14.82 -7.64
C ARG A 186 11.07 -15.26 -6.22
N MET A 187 10.59 -16.50 -6.04
CA MET A 187 10.37 -17.09 -4.71
C MET A 187 11.68 -17.21 -3.93
N ASP A 188 12.77 -17.58 -4.58
CA ASP A 188 14.10 -17.63 -3.98
C ASP A 188 14.63 -16.23 -3.64
N ALA A 189 14.36 -15.22 -4.48
CA ALA A 189 14.68 -13.83 -4.17
C ALA A 189 13.91 -13.31 -2.95
N ILE A 190 12.60 -13.60 -2.85
CA ILE A 190 11.76 -13.29 -1.69
C ILE A 190 12.32 -13.95 -0.42
N ARG A 191 12.57 -15.26 -0.44
CA ARG A 191 13.14 -15.98 0.70
C ARG A 191 14.54 -15.50 1.05
N SER A 192 15.37 -15.16 0.06
CA SER A 192 16.71 -14.58 0.27
C SER A 192 16.62 -13.21 0.95
N ALA A 193 15.66 -12.36 0.57
CA ALA A 193 15.43 -11.06 1.21
C ALA A 193 14.97 -11.23 2.67
N LEU A 194 13.95 -12.05 2.93
CA LEU A 194 13.45 -12.34 4.29
C LEU A 194 14.57 -12.92 5.18
N ASN A 195 15.31 -13.93 4.69
CA ASN A 195 16.42 -14.52 5.43
C ASN A 195 17.58 -13.54 5.66
N ARG A 196 17.86 -12.63 4.71
CA ARG A 196 18.88 -11.59 4.85
C ARG A 196 18.50 -10.56 5.91
N TYR A 197 17.23 -10.17 5.96
CA TYR A 197 16.71 -9.32 7.04
C TYR A 197 16.80 -10.02 8.40
N VAL A 198 16.29 -11.26 8.52
CA VAL A 198 16.32 -12.04 9.75
C VAL A 198 17.75 -12.29 10.24
N ALA A 199 18.68 -12.65 9.36
CA ALA A 199 20.06 -12.92 9.75
C ALA A 199 20.85 -11.62 10.03
N ARG A 200 20.74 -10.60 9.18
CA ARG A 200 21.69 -9.46 9.14
C ARG A 200 21.08 -8.07 9.35
N ARG A 201 19.75 -7.93 9.36
CA ARG A 201 19.03 -6.64 9.39
C ARG A 201 19.44 -5.74 8.22
N LEU A 202 19.45 -6.32 7.02
CA LEU A 202 19.86 -5.67 5.77
C LEU A 202 18.78 -5.83 4.68
N PRO A 203 18.16 -4.72 4.22
CA PRO A 203 18.27 -3.36 4.81
C PRO A 203 17.63 -3.32 6.22
N PRO A 204 17.89 -2.27 7.03
CA PRO A 204 17.18 -2.07 8.30
C PRO A 204 15.73 -1.61 8.07
N SER A 205 15.54 -0.60 7.21
CA SER A 205 14.25 -0.06 6.78
C SER A 205 13.90 -0.50 5.36
N GLY A 206 12.62 -0.74 5.07
CA GLY A 206 12.17 -1.20 3.74
C GLY A 206 12.75 -2.55 3.34
N TRP A 207 12.73 -3.51 4.28
CA TRP A 207 13.26 -4.86 4.09
C TRP A 207 12.25 -5.81 3.45
N GLU A 208 10.98 -5.40 3.39
CA GLU A 208 9.84 -6.18 2.94
C GLU A 208 9.86 -6.40 1.42
N PRO A 209 9.97 -7.65 0.94
CA PRO A 209 9.95 -7.97 -0.50
C PRO A 209 8.50 -7.94 -1.03
N ALA A 210 7.87 -6.78 -0.98
CA ALA A 210 6.51 -6.55 -1.47
C ALA A 210 6.44 -6.68 -3.01
N PRO A 211 5.33 -7.20 -3.57
CA PRO A 211 5.23 -7.48 -5.00
C PRO A 211 5.12 -6.24 -5.90
N ASP A 212 4.98 -5.04 -5.33
CA ASP A 212 5.02 -3.72 -6.00
C ASP A 212 6.37 -2.99 -5.83
N VAL A 213 7.39 -3.60 -5.18
CA VAL A 213 8.66 -2.94 -4.84
C VAL A 213 9.40 -2.39 -6.06
N GLY A 214 9.31 -3.06 -7.22
CA GLY A 214 9.91 -2.59 -8.47
C GLY A 214 9.28 -1.31 -9.00
N ALA A 215 7.97 -1.13 -8.79
CA ALA A 215 7.26 0.11 -9.14
C ALA A 215 7.68 1.25 -8.20
N LEU A 216 7.82 0.97 -6.89
CA LEU A 216 8.31 1.95 -5.92
C LEU A 216 9.73 2.41 -6.20
N GLN A 217 10.63 1.52 -6.62
CA GLN A 217 11.99 1.88 -7.03
C GLN A 217 11.97 2.84 -8.23
N GLN A 218 11.15 2.58 -9.24
CA GLN A 218 10.98 3.49 -10.38
C GLN A 218 10.36 4.84 -9.98
N ILE A 219 9.40 4.85 -9.05
CA ILE A 219 8.81 6.07 -8.47
C ILE A 219 9.89 6.90 -7.77
N VAL A 220 10.68 6.29 -6.88
CA VAL A 220 11.76 6.98 -6.15
C VAL A 220 12.82 7.51 -7.11
N GLU A 221 13.20 6.73 -8.13
CA GLU A 221 14.16 7.18 -9.14
C GLU A 221 13.64 8.40 -9.92
N ARG A 222 12.42 8.32 -10.48
CA ARG A 222 11.82 9.41 -11.28
C ARG A 222 11.55 10.66 -10.43
N ALA A 223 11.10 10.49 -9.19
CA ALA A 223 10.92 11.57 -8.24
C ALA A 223 12.27 12.24 -7.90
N ASN A 224 13.34 11.47 -7.68
CA ASN A 224 14.67 12.01 -7.44
C ASN A 224 15.27 12.70 -8.67
N GLN A 225 15.03 12.21 -9.89
CA GLN A 225 15.37 12.91 -11.13
C GLN A 225 14.62 14.25 -11.22
N TRP A 226 13.33 14.27 -10.89
CA TRP A 226 12.52 15.48 -10.86
C TRP A 226 12.97 16.50 -9.80
N ILE A 227 13.23 16.07 -8.56
CA ILE A 227 13.70 16.92 -7.45
C ILE A 227 15.02 17.62 -7.82
N ARG A 228 15.99 16.87 -8.38
CA ARG A 228 17.27 17.44 -8.86
C ARG A 228 17.06 18.55 -9.90
N ASN A 229 16.04 18.41 -10.74
CA ASN A 229 15.71 19.35 -11.83
C ASN A 229 14.93 20.60 -11.37
N GLN A 230 14.41 20.64 -10.14
CA GLN A 230 13.79 21.86 -9.57
C GLN A 230 14.82 22.94 -9.20
N GLY A 231 16.11 22.58 -9.14
CA GLY A 231 17.19 23.48 -8.74
C GLY A 231 17.22 23.75 -7.23
N ARG A 232 18.38 24.24 -6.76
CA ARG A 232 18.57 24.62 -5.34
C ARG A 232 17.94 25.97 -4.98
N ALA A 233 17.52 26.76 -5.97
CA ALA A 233 17.05 28.13 -5.81
C ALA A 233 15.59 28.28 -6.29
N ALA A 234 14.67 28.40 -5.35
CA ALA A 234 13.28 28.85 -5.56
C ALA A 234 12.58 29.19 -4.23
N ASP A 235 12.87 28.44 -3.16
CA ASP A 235 12.22 28.58 -1.86
C ASP A 235 13.24 28.90 -0.75
N ASP A 236 13.58 30.18 -0.65
CA ASP A 236 14.41 30.72 0.44
C ASP A 236 13.65 30.85 1.77
N ALA A 237 12.34 30.55 1.79
CA ALA A 237 11.49 30.64 2.97
C ALA A 237 11.42 29.33 3.76
N TRP A 238 11.55 28.16 3.12
CA TRP A 238 11.54 26.87 3.84
C TRP A 238 12.69 26.78 4.87
N ARG A 239 12.37 26.29 6.07
CA ARG A 239 13.30 26.05 7.19
C ARG A 239 13.00 24.68 7.80
N PRO A 240 14.00 23.99 8.37
CA PRO A 240 13.75 22.80 9.19
C PRO A 240 12.80 23.11 10.34
N GLU A 241 11.95 22.15 10.69
CA GLU A 241 10.98 22.26 11.78
C GLU A 241 11.69 22.43 13.14
N PRO A 242 11.54 23.57 13.85
CA PRO A 242 12.20 23.80 15.14
C PRO A 242 11.85 22.75 16.21
N LEU A 243 10.62 22.19 16.20
CA LEU A 243 10.22 21.16 17.17
C LEU A 243 11.08 19.88 17.10
N LEU A 244 11.82 19.65 16.00
CA LEU A 244 12.80 18.56 15.90
C LEU A 244 13.89 18.65 16.99
N ALA A 245 14.20 19.84 17.51
CA ALA A 245 15.17 20.03 18.58
C ALA A 245 14.66 19.59 19.96
N GLU A 246 13.33 19.52 20.13
CA GLU A 246 12.67 19.17 21.40
C GLU A 246 12.51 17.65 21.61
N LEU A 247 12.77 16.85 20.58
CA LEU A 247 12.79 15.38 20.69
C LEU A 247 13.86 14.91 21.70
N PRO A 248 13.63 13.77 22.41
CA PRO A 248 14.62 13.18 23.31
C PRO A 248 15.99 13.01 22.66
N SER A 249 17.06 13.27 23.42
CA SER A 249 18.46 13.17 22.94
C SER A 249 18.77 11.81 22.32
N GLU A 250 18.30 10.76 22.98
CA GLU A 250 18.53 9.36 22.63
C GLU A 250 17.88 9.03 21.27
N LEU A 251 16.73 9.64 20.97
CA LEU A 251 16.06 9.53 19.68
C LEU A 251 16.72 10.38 18.60
N ARG A 252 17.12 11.63 18.91
CA ARG A 252 17.82 12.49 17.94
C ARG A 252 19.16 11.91 17.50
N GLU A 253 19.84 11.19 18.38
CA GLU A 253 21.12 10.52 18.12
C GLU A 253 20.96 9.08 17.60
N ALA A 254 19.74 8.52 17.58
CA ALA A 254 19.49 7.17 17.14
C ALA A 254 19.83 6.97 15.66
N LYS A 255 20.37 5.78 15.34
CA LYS A 255 20.69 5.40 13.96
C LYS A 255 19.42 5.37 13.11
N GLY A 256 19.50 5.88 11.89
CA GLY A 256 18.32 6.11 11.03
C GLY A 256 17.72 7.48 11.29
N VAL A 257 17.27 7.74 12.53
CA VAL A 257 16.66 9.03 12.92
C VAL A 257 17.62 10.20 12.71
N ALA A 258 18.85 10.14 13.24
CA ALA A 258 19.84 11.22 13.14
C ALA A 258 20.11 11.65 11.69
N GLN A 259 20.14 10.69 10.75
CA GLN A 259 20.28 10.96 9.32
C GLN A 259 18.97 11.53 8.73
N ALA A 260 17.83 11.01 9.15
CA ALA A 260 16.53 11.46 8.66
C ALA A 260 16.23 12.91 9.04
N ILE A 261 16.57 13.33 10.28
CA ILE A 261 16.30 14.69 10.81
C ILE A 261 17.42 15.70 10.55
N ASP A 262 18.56 15.29 9.99
CA ASP A 262 19.68 16.19 9.67
C ASP A 262 19.20 17.41 8.84
N PRO A 263 19.55 18.66 9.21
CA PRO A 263 19.05 19.86 8.54
C PRO A 263 19.34 19.95 7.03
N GLU A 264 20.48 19.41 6.57
CA GLU A 264 20.82 19.41 5.15
C GLU A 264 20.05 18.30 4.41
N ASN A 265 19.86 17.13 5.03
CA ASN A 265 18.99 16.07 4.49
C ASN A 265 17.51 16.48 4.47
N GLN A 266 17.05 17.22 5.46
CA GLN A 266 15.69 17.79 5.50
C GLN A 266 15.46 18.84 4.40
N ARG A 267 16.49 19.64 4.06
CA ARG A 267 16.41 20.71 3.05
C ARG A 267 16.65 20.24 1.61
N ASN A 268 17.70 19.44 1.42
CA ASN A 268 18.31 19.11 0.13
C ASN A 268 18.46 17.60 -0.10
N GLY A 269 18.08 16.77 0.88
CA GLY A 269 18.08 15.31 0.75
C GLY A 269 17.12 14.82 -0.32
N LEU A 270 17.49 13.69 -0.92
CA LEU A 270 16.69 12.94 -1.90
C LEU A 270 15.85 11.88 -1.19
N LEU A 271 14.85 11.33 -1.89
CA LEU A 271 14.11 10.17 -1.40
C LEU A 271 15.03 8.95 -1.30
N ALA A 272 15.00 8.24 -0.18
CA ALA A 272 15.58 6.91 -0.06
C ALA A 272 14.62 5.84 -0.65
N ASP A 273 15.16 4.69 -1.08
CA ASP A 273 14.37 3.62 -1.73
C ASP A 273 13.15 3.18 -0.90
N TRP A 274 13.31 3.10 0.43
CA TRP A 274 12.22 2.73 1.35
C TRP A 274 11.17 3.84 1.55
N GLU A 275 11.52 5.11 1.32
CA GLU A 275 10.56 6.24 1.42
C GLU A 275 9.50 6.20 0.32
N GLY A 276 9.72 5.46 -0.78
CA GLY A 276 8.70 5.19 -1.79
C GLY A 276 7.45 4.52 -1.19
N ARG A 277 7.61 3.70 -0.13
CA ARG A 277 6.48 3.10 0.59
C ARG A 277 5.69 4.13 1.41
N LEU A 278 6.32 5.20 1.89
CA LEU A 278 5.63 6.30 2.58
C LEU A 278 4.81 7.16 1.60
N LEU A 279 5.25 7.29 0.35
CA LEU A 279 4.42 7.90 -0.71
C LEU A 279 3.20 7.02 -1.02
N ALA A 280 3.40 5.70 -1.15
CA ALA A 280 2.29 4.75 -1.32
C ALA A 280 1.31 4.77 -0.13
N GLN A 281 1.81 4.88 1.11
CA GLN A 281 0.99 5.02 2.31
C GLN A 281 0.03 6.21 2.21
N ALA A 282 0.52 7.37 1.77
CA ALA A 282 -0.29 8.57 1.67
C ALA A 282 -1.39 8.43 0.62
N VAL A 283 -1.11 7.75 -0.50
CA VAL A 283 -2.13 7.39 -1.50
C VAL A 283 -3.18 6.46 -0.90
N TRP A 284 -2.76 5.43 -0.15
CA TRP A 284 -3.69 4.49 0.49
C TRP A 284 -4.58 5.19 1.53
N THR A 285 -4.02 6.04 2.40
CA THR A 285 -4.81 6.78 3.40
C THR A 285 -5.73 7.80 2.74
N ARG A 286 -5.32 8.43 1.63
CA ARG A 286 -6.20 9.32 0.86
C ARG A 286 -7.37 8.55 0.26
N ASP A 287 -7.09 7.45 -0.40
CA ASP A 287 -8.12 6.63 -1.05
C ASP A 287 -9.13 6.11 -0.03
N ILE A 288 -8.64 5.52 1.07
CA ILE A 288 -9.48 5.12 2.22
C ILE A 288 -10.32 6.30 2.68
N ALA A 289 -9.72 7.46 2.97
CA ALA A 289 -10.44 8.59 3.53
C ALA A 289 -11.51 9.16 2.58
N GLN A 290 -11.30 9.08 1.26
CA GLN A 290 -12.26 9.53 0.23
C GLN A 290 -13.55 8.69 0.21
N TRP A 291 -13.49 7.37 0.41
CA TRP A 291 -14.69 6.53 0.42
C TRP A 291 -15.22 6.24 1.82
N ALA A 292 -14.35 6.13 2.84
CA ALA A 292 -14.73 5.82 4.21
C ALA A 292 -15.55 6.93 4.90
N ARG A 293 -15.40 8.19 4.46
CA ARG A 293 -16.29 9.30 4.87
C ARG A 293 -17.76 9.09 4.48
N GLY A 294 -18.04 8.26 3.47
CA GLY A 294 -19.39 8.10 2.91
C GLY A 294 -20.04 9.44 2.56
N SER A 295 -21.25 9.66 3.07
CA SER A 295 -22.03 10.89 2.89
C SER A 295 -21.78 11.98 3.93
N ALA A 296 -20.78 11.85 4.81
CA ALA A 296 -20.46 12.85 5.83
C ALA A 296 -20.20 14.22 5.19
N ALA A 297 -20.77 15.28 5.78
CA ALA A 297 -20.77 16.63 5.21
C ALA A 297 -19.91 17.62 6.02
N THR A 298 -19.81 17.42 7.34
CA THR A 298 -19.01 18.23 8.27
C THR A 298 -17.74 17.53 8.69
N ASP A 299 -16.71 18.29 9.11
CA ASP A 299 -15.44 17.73 9.61
C ASP A 299 -15.66 16.78 10.80
N ALA A 300 -16.64 17.06 11.67
CA ALA A 300 -16.99 16.22 12.80
C ALA A 300 -17.56 14.85 12.37
N GLU A 301 -18.49 14.83 11.41
CA GLU A 301 -19.04 13.60 10.83
C GLU A 301 -17.97 12.81 10.07
N VAL A 302 -17.12 13.51 9.31
CA VAL A 302 -16.00 12.89 8.57
C VAL A 302 -15.02 12.26 9.55
N ALA A 303 -14.61 12.97 10.60
CA ALA A 303 -13.75 12.43 11.65
C ALA A 303 -14.37 11.21 12.33
N ALA A 304 -15.65 11.25 12.67
CA ALA A 304 -16.36 10.10 13.26
C ALA A 304 -16.41 8.88 12.31
N ALA A 305 -16.65 9.10 11.01
CA ALA A 305 -16.65 8.03 10.00
C ALA A 305 -15.26 7.42 9.76
N LEU A 306 -14.20 8.25 9.71
CA LEU A 306 -12.82 7.79 9.58
C LEU A 306 -12.35 7.05 10.85
N PHE A 307 -12.78 7.50 12.03
CA PHE A 307 -12.50 6.80 13.28
C PHE A 307 -13.20 5.44 13.35
N ASP A 308 -14.49 5.37 12.98
CA ASP A 308 -15.24 4.12 12.86
C ASP A 308 -14.54 3.13 11.91
N TRP A 309 -14.14 3.60 10.72
CA TRP A 309 -13.39 2.80 9.77
C TRP A 309 -12.09 2.26 10.37
N THR A 310 -11.35 3.11 11.09
CA THR A 310 -10.07 2.77 11.75
C THR A 310 -10.27 1.64 12.78
N VAL A 311 -11.29 1.76 13.63
CA VAL A 311 -11.59 0.76 14.68
C VAL A 311 -12.04 -0.57 14.06
N ARG A 312 -12.82 -0.54 12.98
CA ARG A 312 -13.25 -1.75 12.24
C ARG A 312 -12.09 -2.45 11.53
N ASN A 313 -11.20 -1.69 10.87
CA ASN A 313 -10.17 -2.23 9.98
C ASN A 313 -8.83 -2.55 10.65
N ILE A 314 -8.58 -2.03 11.85
CA ILE A 314 -7.36 -2.29 12.62
C ILE A 314 -7.77 -2.92 13.95
N GLN A 315 -7.54 -4.22 14.12
CA GLN A 315 -7.71 -4.89 15.41
C GLN A 315 -6.66 -4.39 16.43
N LEU A 316 -6.98 -4.35 17.72
CA LEU A 316 -5.96 -4.23 18.77
C LEU A 316 -5.33 -5.58 19.11
N ASP A 317 -4.00 -5.61 19.14
CA ASP A 317 -3.20 -6.74 19.63
C ASP A 317 -3.07 -6.70 21.16
N ALA A 318 -2.94 -7.87 21.79
CA ALA A 318 -2.70 -7.92 23.23
C ALA A 318 -1.30 -7.35 23.57
N ALA A 319 -1.13 -6.81 24.79
CA ALA A 319 0.17 -6.25 25.20
C ALA A 319 1.32 -7.26 25.05
N ARG A 320 1.05 -8.56 25.26
CA ARG A 320 2.01 -9.65 25.04
C ARG A 320 2.44 -9.85 23.57
N GLU A 321 1.59 -9.45 22.62
CA GLU A 321 1.79 -9.59 21.17
C GLU A 321 2.47 -8.34 20.57
N LEU A 322 2.33 -7.17 21.23
CA LEU A 322 2.95 -5.90 20.83
C LEU A 322 4.45 -5.82 21.15
N PHE A 323 5.01 -6.72 21.97
CA PHE A 323 6.43 -6.69 22.28
C PHE A 323 7.26 -6.91 21.00
N GLU A 324 8.09 -5.90 20.69
CA GLU A 324 9.03 -5.87 19.56
C GLU A 324 8.39 -5.84 18.15
N THR A 325 7.10 -5.51 18.01
CA THR A 325 6.48 -5.27 16.69
C THR A 325 6.59 -3.80 16.28
N ILE A 326 7.29 -3.53 15.18
CA ILE A 326 7.35 -2.19 14.57
C ILE A 326 6.30 -2.12 13.47
N HIS A 327 5.32 -1.23 13.59
CA HIS A 327 4.37 -0.96 12.51
C HIS A 327 4.30 0.55 12.17
N HIS A 328 4.90 0.96 11.05
CA HIS A 328 4.51 2.19 10.35
C HIS A 328 3.05 2.10 9.89
N PRO A 329 2.33 3.21 9.63
CA PRO A 329 0.91 3.16 9.28
C PRO A 329 0.60 2.28 8.06
N TRP A 330 1.49 2.20 7.06
CA TRP A 330 1.33 1.29 5.93
C TRP A 330 1.38 -0.20 6.32
N GLN A 331 2.21 -0.57 7.31
CA GLN A 331 2.22 -1.93 7.89
C GLN A 331 0.93 -2.17 8.68
N VAL A 332 0.49 -1.20 9.49
CA VAL A 332 -0.78 -1.28 10.25
C VAL A 332 -1.97 -1.48 9.30
N LEU A 333 -2.00 -0.78 8.17
CA LEU A 333 -3.02 -0.93 7.13
C LEU A 333 -3.00 -2.34 6.51
N ILE A 334 -1.84 -2.77 6.01
CA ILE A 334 -1.65 -4.06 5.32
C ILE A 334 -1.95 -5.23 6.27
N TYR A 335 -1.44 -5.18 7.50
CA TYR A 335 -1.71 -6.18 8.53
C TYR A 335 -3.14 -6.08 9.07
N GLY A 336 -3.74 -4.89 9.17
CA GLY A 336 -5.07 -4.71 9.75
C GLY A 336 -5.12 -4.97 11.26
N HIS A 337 -4.00 -4.81 11.97
CA HIS A 337 -3.91 -4.88 13.42
C HIS A 337 -2.71 -4.08 13.98
N GLY A 338 -2.74 -3.75 15.28
CA GLY A 338 -1.68 -3.02 15.96
C GLY A 338 -2.04 -2.60 17.39
N SER A 339 -1.41 -1.55 17.89
CA SER A 339 -1.71 -0.96 19.21
C SER A 339 -2.73 0.19 19.12
N ALA A 340 -3.12 0.77 20.26
CA ALA A 340 -3.93 1.99 20.30
C ALA A 340 -3.20 3.16 19.62
N ASP A 341 -1.90 3.30 19.84
CA ASP A 341 -1.04 4.30 19.21
C ASP A 341 -0.98 4.11 17.69
N HIS A 342 -0.87 2.87 17.22
CA HIS A 342 -0.91 2.53 15.79
C HIS A 342 -2.27 2.88 15.14
N ARG A 343 -3.39 2.63 15.84
CA ARG A 343 -4.72 3.10 15.40
C ARG A 343 -4.78 4.62 15.35
N ALA A 344 -4.31 5.30 16.39
CA ALA A 344 -4.31 6.74 16.48
C ALA A 344 -3.51 7.35 15.32
N TRP A 345 -2.30 6.84 15.06
CA TRP A 345 -1.47 7.26 13.95
C TRP A 345 -2.21 7.11 12.61
N VAL A 346 -2.78 5.94 12.29
CA VAL A 346 -3.55 5.77 11.04
C VAL A 346 -4.74 6.75 10.98
N PHE A 347 -5.48 6.94 12.07
CA PHE A 347 -6.61 7.87 12.10
C PHE A 347 -6.18 9.32 11.81
N LEU A 348 -5.07 9.79 12.40
CA LEU A 348 -4.52 11.12 12.09
C LEU A 348 -4.03 11.22 10.63
N GLU A 349 -3.44 10.15 10.07
CA GLU A 349 -3.08 10.10 8.65
C GLU A 349 -4.32 10.22 7.73
N LEU A 350 -5.45 9.60 8.10
CA LEU A 350 -6.72 9.70 7.36
C LEU A 350 -7.32 11.12 7.44
N CYS A 351 -7.39 11.70 8.64
CA CYS A 351 -7.87 13.08 8.85
C CYS A 351 -7.06 14.09 8.03
N ARG A 352 -5.72 13.93 8.00
CA ARG A 352 -4.84 14.81 7.22
C ARG A 352 -5.20 14.81 5.73
N GLN A 353 -5.58 13.67 5.16
CA GLN A 353 -5.97 13.57 3.74
C GLN A 353 -7.32 14.23 3.42
N GLN A 354 -8.23 14.35 4.41
CA GLN A 354 -9.41 15.21 4.29
C GLN A 354 -9.12 16.69 4.60
N GLY A 355 -7.91 17.00 5.07
CA GLY A 355 -7.51 18.34 5.50
C GLY A 355 -8.04 18.75 6.87
N ILE A 356 -8.49 17.78 7.67
CA ILE A 356 -8.92 17.97 9.05
C ILE A 356 -7.67 17.90 9.94
N ASP A 357 -7.42 18.96 10.70
CA ASP A 357 -6.32 19.01 11.66
C ASP A 357 -6.63 18.12 12.87
N ALA A 358 -5.68 17.28 13.26
CA ALA A 358 -5.80 16.39 14.41
C ALA A 358 -4.45 16.18 15.10
N VAL A 359 -4.48 16.02 16.42
CA VAL A 359 -3.32 15.76 17.27
C VAL A 359 -3.60 14.61 18.22
N LEU A 360 -2.54 13.94 18.67
CA LEU A 360 -2.64 13.14 19.88
C LEU A 360 -2.70 14.10 21.07
N LEU A 361 -3.50 13.76 22.07
CA LEU A 361 -3.57 14.50 23.33
C LEU A 361 -3.12 13.56 24.45
N GLN A 362 -2.13 13.99 25.20
CA GLN A 362 -1.64 13.32 26.41
C GLN A 362 -2.23 14.06 27.62
N PRO A 363 -3.23 13.50 28.32
CA PRO A 363 -3.80 14.12 29.52
C PRO A 363 -2.79 14.13 30.67
N GLN A 364 -3.07 14.93 31.70
CA GLN A 364 -2.24 14.93 32.91
C GLN A 364 -2.26 13.54 33.59
N ALA A 365 -1.09 13.08 34.03
CA ALA A 365 -0.96 11.78 34.68
C ALA A 365 -1.67 11.73 36.03
N ALA A 366 -2.43 10.66 36.27
CA ALA A 366 -2.93 10.33 37.62
C ALA A 366 -1.81 9.72 38.46
N ALA A 367 -1.95 9.78 39.79
CA ALA A 367 -0.95 9.22 40.71
C ALA A 367 -0.75 7.69 40.54
N ASP A 368 -1.81 6.96 40.17
CA ASP A 368 -1.85 5.50 40.24
C ASP A 368 -1.81 4.80 38.85
N ALA A 369 -1.90 5.54 37.74
CA ALA A 369 -1.86 4.98 36.39
C ALA A 369 -1.48 6.03 35.31
N PRO A 370 -0.76 5.62 34.24
CA PRO A 370 -0.60 6.48 33.07
C PRO A 370 -1.97 6.73 32.40
N PRO A 371 -2.27 7.98 32.00
CA PRO A 371 -3.56 8.31 31.41
C PRO A 371 -3.65 7.75 29.98
N PRO A 372 -4.86 7.48 29.47
CA PRO A 372 -5.03 7.02 28.09
C PRO A 372 -4.55 8.08 27.10
N LEU A 373 -3.88 7.64 26.04
CA LEU A 373 -3.60 8.47 24.87
C LEU A 373 -4.91 8.73 24.13
N LEU A 374 -5.28 10.00 23.96
CA LEU A 374 -6.46 10.42 23.22
C LEU A 374 -6.09 10.98 21.85
N VAL A 375 -7.08 11.12 20.98
CA VAL A 375 -7.00 11.93 19.76
C VAL A 375 -7.94 13.13 19.90
N GLY A 376 -7.40 14.32 19.68
CA GLY A 376 -8.16 15.56 19.53
C GLY A 376 -8.26 15.95 18.06
N VAL A 377 -9.47 16.13 17.54
CA VAL A 377 -9.73 16.56 16.16
C VAL A 377 -10.31 17.96 16.14
N LEU A 378 -9.70 18.87 15.38
CA LEU A 378 -10.17 20.25 15.22
C LEU A 378 -11.30 20.31 14.18
N ALA A 379 -12.54 20.36 14.66
CA ALA A 379 -13.75 20.54 13.84
C ALA A 379 -14.54 21.75 14.35
N ALA A 380 -14.95 22.65 13.45
CA ALA A 380 -15.64 23.91 13.81
C ALA A 380 -14.95 24.77 14.89
N ASP A 381 -13.60 24.73 14.94
CA ASP A 381 -12.75 25.33 15.98
C ASP A 381 -12.97 24.77 17.42
N GLU A 382 -13.53 23.57 17.53
CA GLU A 382 -13.55 22.75 18.76
C GLU A 382 -12.62 21.52 18.65
N LEU A 383 -12.09 21.04 19.78
CA LEU A 383 -11.25 19.84 19.86
C LEU A 383 -12.09 18.62 20.27
N LEU A 384 -12.63 17.88 19.30
CA LEU A 384 -13.43 16.68 19.54
C LEU A 384 -12.56 15.50 19.96
N LEU A 385 -12.96 14.78 21.01
CA LEU A 385 -12.15 13.75 21.67
C LEU A 385 -12.53 12.31 21.30
N PHE A 386 -11.52 11.52 20.96
CA PHE A 386 -11.64 10.09 20.60
C PHE A 386 -10.65 9.23 21.38
N ASP A 387 -11.09 8.06 21.86
CA ASP A 387 -10.24 7.08 22.56
C ASP A 387 -9.97 5.87 21.64
N PRO A 388 -8.76 5.76 21.04
CA PRO A 388 -8.42 4.70 20.08
C PRO A 388 -8.32 3.30 20.73
N LYS A 389 -8.17 3.23 22.06
CA LYS A 389 -8.13 1.97 22.82
C LYS A 389 -9.53 1.43 23.08
N LEU A 390 -10.47 2.30 23.47
CA LEU A 390 -11.88 1.94 23.55
C LEU A 390 -12.49 1.71 22.15
N GLY A 391 -11.99 2.41 21.13
CA GLY A 391 -12.61 2.45 19.82
C GLY A 391 -13.94 3.20 19.83
N LEU A 392 -14.05 4.23 20.67
CA LEU A 392 -15.24 5.09 20.81
C LEU A 392 -14.82 6.57 20.89
N PRO A 393 -15.65 7.51 20.39
CA PRO A 393 -15.57 8.91 20.80
C PRO A 393 -15.89 9.04 22.30
N LEU A 394 -15.31 10.03 22.97
CA LEU A 394 -15.77 10.40 24.31
C LEU A 394 -17.18 11.00 24.19
N PRO A 395 -18.13 10.66 25.08
CA PRO A 395 -19.52 11.06 24.92
C PRO A 395 -19.72 12.54 25.26
N GLY A 396 -20.21 13.31 24.31
CA GLY A 396 -20.69 14.69 24.51
C GLY A 396 -22.14 14.73 25.02
N PRO A 397 -22.65 15.93 25.36
CA PRO A 397 -24.00 16.10 25.91
C PRO A 397 -25.10 15.62 24.96
N ASP A 398 -24.94 15.85 23.65
CA ASP A 398 -25.91 15.45 22.62
C ASP A 398 -25.69 14.01 22.09
N GLY A 399 -24.84 13.21 22.74
CA GLY A 399 -24.50 11.84 22.35
C GLY A 399 -23.49 11.72 21.19
N GLY A 400 -23.08 12.84 20.58
CA GLY A 400 -21.92 12.93 19.68
C GLY A 400 -20.58 12.88 20.41
N PRO A 401 -19.44 13.13 19.73
CA PRO A 401 -18.14 13.31 20.38
C PRO A 401 -18.12 14.56 21.25
N ALA A 402 -17.63 14.46 22.49
CA ALA A 402 -17.38 15.62 23.35
C ALA A 402 -16.21 16.45 22.83
N SER A 403 -16.30 17.77 22.95
CA SER A 403 -15.15 18.66 22.90
C SER A 403 -14.29 18.54 24.17
N LEU A 404 -13.02 18.94 24.06
CA LEU A 404 -12.10 19.05 25.19
C LEU A 404 -12.63 19.98 26.30
N ALA A 405 -13.32 21.06 25.92
CA ALA A 405 -13.88 22.00 26.87
C ALA A 405 -15.03 21.38 27.68
N GLU A 406 -15.93 20.64 27.04
CA GLU A 406 -17.03 19.93 27.71
C GLU A 406 -16.51 18.81 28.62
N ALA A 407 -15.62 17.97 28.11
CA ALA A 407 -15.07 16.83 28.87
C ALA A 407 -14.18 17.27 30.05
N ALA A 408 -13.58 18.46 29.98
CA ALA A 408 -12.87 19.07 31.11
C ALA A 408 -13.83 19.74 32.11
N ALA A 409 -15.00 20.21 31.68
CA ALA A 409 -15.99 20.88 32.53
C ALA A 409 -16.91 19.92 33.28
N ASP A 410 -17.27 18.77 32.69
CA ASP A 410 -18.20 17.80 33.29
C ASP A 410 -17.64 16.36 33.32
N ASP A 411 -17.26 15.90 34.52
CA ASP A 411 -16.81 14.52 34.74
C ASP A 411 -17.92 13.50 34.46
N ALA A 412 -19.20 13.87 34.55
CA ALA A 412 -20.32 12.97 34.34
C ALA A 412 -20.35 12.41 32.90
N LEU A 413 -19.88 13.17 31.92
CA LEU A 413 -19.62 12.69 30.55
C LEU A 413 -18.68 11.50 30.56
N LEU A 414 -17.50 11.63 31.19
CA LEU A 414 -16.51 10.55 31.30
C LEU A 414 -17.03 9.37 32.13
N ARG A 415 -17.85 9.61 33.15
CA ARG A 415 -18.50 8.56 33.96
C ARG A 415 -19.45 7.68 33.13
N GLN A 416 -19.99 8.15 31.99
CA GLN A 416 -20.76 7.30 31.07
C GLN A 416 -19.93 6.15 30.44
N LEU A 417 -18.60 6.18 30.59
CA LEU A 417 -17.68 5.12 30.17
C LEU A 417 -17.35 4.14 31.31
N ASP A 418 -17.78 4.37 32.56
CA ASP A 418 -17.52 3.46 33.68
C ASP A 418 -18.27 2.13 33.53
N LEU A 419 -17.62 1.03 33.92
CA LEU A 419 -18.20 -0.30 34.02
C LEU A 419 -18.10 -0.80 35.47
N GLU A 420 -18.93 -1.77 35.84
CA GLU A 420 -18.92 -2.35 37.19
C GLU A 420 -17.55 -2.99 37.49
N GLY A 421 -16.91 -2.54 38.57
CA GLY A 421 -15.55 -2.95 38.95
C GLY A 421 -14.43 -2.48 38.00
N GLN A 422 -14.74 -1.73 36.94
CA GLN A 422 -13.80 -1.26 35.92
C GLN A 422 -14.14 0.20 35.54
N PRO A 423 -13.75 1.20 36.36
CA PRO A 423 -13.95 2.61 36.03
C PRO A 423 -13.07 3.04 34.85
N TYR A 424 -13.55 3.99 34.05
CA TYR A 424 -12.76 4.68 33.04
C TYR A 424 -11.69 5.55 33.74
N PRO A 425 -10.40 5.40 33.40
CA PRO A 425 -9.29 5.93 34.21
C PRO A 425 -9.13 7.45 34.15
N LEU A 426 -9.76 8.13 33.19
CA LEU A 426 -9.61 9.56 32.98
C LEU A 426 -10.71 10.36 33.68
N ARG A 427 -10.33 11.40 34.42
CA ARG A 427 -11.22 12.39 35.05
C ARG A 427 -11.15 13.73 34.36
N ALA A 428 -12.22 14.53 34.47
CA ALA A 428 -12.30 15.87 33.90
C ALA A 428 -11.14 16.79 34.34
N ALA A 429 -10.67 16.63 35.58
CA ALA A 429 -9.51 17.36 36.10
C ALA A 429 -8.22 17.12 35.29
N GLN A 430 -8.03 15.93 34.72
CA GLN A 430 -6.84 15.59 33.90
C GLN A 430 -6.91 16.14 32.47
N LEU A 431 -8.07 16.66 32.07
CA LEU A 431 -8.31 17.35 30.80
C LEU A 431 -8.23 18.87 30.91
N GLN A 432 -8.00 19.42 32.12
CA GLN A 432 -7.78 20.85 32.33
C GLN A 432 -6.41 21.32 31.79
N GLU A 433 -5.43 20.41 31.75
CA GLU A 433 -4.12 20.64 31.14
C GLU A 433 -3.73 19.39 30.32
N VAL A 434 -3.68 19.52 29.00
CA VAL A 434 -3.29 18.44 28.07
C VAL A 434 -2.10 18.84 27.22
N GLU A 435 -1.17 17.91 26.99
CA GLU A 435 -0.05 18.10 26.07
C GLU A 435 -0.44 17.60 24.67
N PRO A 436 -0.51 18.48 23.66
CA PRO A 436 -0.75 18.08 22.28
C PRO A 436 0.54 17.61 21.60
N LEU A 437 0.44 16.47 20.92
CA LEU A 437 1.54 15.81 20.24
C LEU A 437 1.21 15.67 18.75
N ALA A 438 1.94 16.41 17.92
CA ALA A 438 1.81 16.38 16.47
C ALA A 438 2.40 15.11 15.87
N VAL A 439 1.62 14.43 15.02
CA VAL A 439 2.08 13.26 14.26
C VAL A 439 2.64 13.70 12.91
N ALA A 440 3.96 13.72 12.83
CA ALA A 440 4.73 13.96 11.61
C ALA A 440 5.99 13.10 11.58
N SER A 441 6.20 12.37 10.50
CA SER A 441 7.45 11.63 10.22
C SER A 441 8.55 12.57 9.69
N PRO A 442 9.83 12.18 9.75
CA PRO A 442 10.92 12.96 9.15
C PRO A 442 10.70 13.28 7.67
N LEU A 443 10.06 12.40 6.89
CA LEU A 443 9.73 12.68 5.50
C LEU A 443 8.66 13.77 5.37
N GLN A 444 7.62 13.76 6.22
CA GLN A 444 6.53 14.75 6.19
C GLN A 444 7.00 16.17 6.55
N LEU A 445 8.07 16.30 7.33
CA LEU A 445 8.69 17.59 7.67
C LEU A 445 9.67 18.09 6.60
N ALA A 446 10.18 17.20 5.74
CA ALA A 446 11.23 17.51 4.79
C ALA A 446 10.73 18.32 3.58
N ARG A 447 11.60 19.21 3.07
CA ARG A 447 11.31 20.05 1.89
C ARG A 447 10.93 19.22 0.65
N ARG A 448 11.49 18.02 0.48
CA ARG A 448 11.20 17.13 -0.66
C ARG A 448 9.72 16.75 -0.76
N SER A 449 9.05 16.50 0.37
CA SER A 449 7.63 16.15 0.41
C SER A 449 6.74 17.34 0.06
N ARG A 450 7.09 18.53 0.55
CA ARG A 450 6.39 19.79 0.20
C ARG A 450 6.49 20.09 -1.28
N LEU A 451 7.66 19.88 -1.90
CA LEU A 451 7.83 20.05 -3.34
C LEU A 451 6.98 19.07 -4.15
N ILE A 452 6.95 17.80 -3.76
CA ILE A 452 6.13 16.78 -4.44
C ILE A 452 4.64 17.13 -4.29
N GLU A 453 4.16 17.39 -3.08
CA GLU A 453 2.75 17.77 -2.81
C GLU A 453 2.30 18.98 -3.66
N GLN A 454 3.13 20.03 -3.73
CA GLN A 454 2.85 21.23 -4.53
C GLN A 454 2.83 21.00 -6.04
N ALA A 455 3.32 19.86 -6.52
CA ALA A 455 3.37 19.49 -7.94
C ALA A 455 2.36 18.40 -8.32
N LEU A 456 1.51 17.96 -7.39
CA LEU A 456 0.40 17.05 -7.63
C LEU A 456 -0.91 17.84 -7.72
N GLU A 457 -1.77 17.47 -8.68
CA GLU A 457 -3.02 18.20 -8.97
C GLU A 457 -4.20 17.22 -9.17
N GLY A 458 -5.43 17.72 -9.10
CA GLY A 458 -6.64 16.97 -9.46
C GLY A 458 -6.83 15.65 -8.68
N GLU A 459 -7.15 14.57 -9.40
CA GLU A 459 -7.32 13.22 -8.83
C GLU A 459 -5.99 12.62 -8.29
N GLU A 460 -4.85 13.21 -8.67
CA GLU A 460 -3.53 12.74 -8.24
C GLU A 460 -3.05 13.36 -6.92
N PHE A 461 -3.68 14.46 -6.49
CA PHE A 461 -3.33 15.18 -5.26
C PHE A 461 -3.39 14.26 -4.02
N VAL A 462 -2.41 14.43 -3.14
CA VAL A 462 -2.30 13.73 -1.85
C VAL A 462 -1.46 14.59 -0.92
N LYS A 463 -1.82 14.68 0.37
CA LYS A 463 -1.00 15.40 1.35
C LYS A 463 0.21 14.56 1.74
N LEU A 464 1.40 15.12 1.56
CA LEU A 464 2.70 14.50 1.87
C LEU A 464 3.49 15.30 2.90
N ALA A 465 3.24 16.59 3.03
CA ALA A 465 3.92 17.50 3.94
C ALA A 465 3.03 17.89 5.13
N VAL A 466 3.68 18.40 6.18
CA VAL A 466 3.01 18.99 7.35
C VAL A 466 3.68 20.33 7.66
N ASP A 467 2.87 21.37 7.88
CA ASP A 467 3.32 22.65 8.45
C ASP A 467 2.69 22.77 9.85
N LEU A 468 3.51 22.70 10.90
CA LEU A 468 3.01 22.63 12.28
C LEU A 468 2.67 24.00 12.87
N ARG A 469 3.05 25.10 12.23
CA ARG A 469 2.85 26.46 12.76
C ARG A 469 1.37 26.87 12.74
N PRO A 470 0.60 26.70 11.65
CA PRO A 470 -0.84 26.98 11.66
C PRO A 470 -1.58 26.09 12.66
N LEU A 471 -1.16 24.82 12.80
CA LEU A 471 -1.72 23.89 13.77
C LEU A 471 -1.50 24.37 15.21
N ALA A 472 -0.26 24.77 15.56
CA ALA A 472 0.07 25.32 16.87
C ALA A 472 -0.71 26.62 17.16
N GLU A 473 -0.84 27.52 16.18
CA GLU A 473 -1.63 28.76 16.28
C GLU A 473 -3.13 28.49 16.53
N ARG A 474 -3.71 27.46 15.89
CA ARG A 474 -5.09 27.04 16.13
C ARG A 474 -5.26 26.41 17.52
N LEU A 475 -4.36 25.51 17.90
CA LEU A 475 -4.40 24.82 19.20
C LEU A 475 -4.26 25.79 20.38
N ALA A 476 -3.43 26.83 20.25
CA ALA A 476 -3.24 27.86 21.27
C ALA A 476 -4.51 28.70 21.58
N LYS A 477 -5.59 28.55 20.82
CA LYS A 477 -6.90 29.12 21.14
C LYS A 477 -7.61 28.39 22.30
N HIS A 478 -7.24 27.15 22.59
CA HIS A 478 -7.87 26.32 23.62
C HIS A 478 -7.12 26.46 24.96
N PRO A 479 -7.76 26.96 26.03
CA PRO A 479 -7.05 27.26 27.28
C PRO A 479 -6.53 26.01 28.01
N GLN A 480 -7.08 24.82 27.72
CA GLN A 480 -6.62 23.55 28.29
C GLN A 480 -5.34 23.01 27.64
N VAL A 481 -4.90 23.59 26.51
CA VAL A 481 -3.91 22.99 25.62
C VAL A 481 -2.54 23.64 25.80
N GLN A 482 -1.55 22.82 26.17
CA GLN A 482 -0.14 23.24 26.29
C GLN A 482 0.51 23.47 24.91
N PRO A 483 1.70 24.09 24.82
CA PRO A 483 2.42 24.24 23.55
C PRO A 483 2.64 22.93 22.80
N LEU A 484 2.51 22.98 21.47
CA LEU A 484 2.64 21.83 20.57
C LEU A 484 4.04 21.23 20.56
N LYS A 485 4.12 19.91 20.76
CA LYS A 485 5.35 19.11 20.61
C LYS A 485 5.21 18.09 19.48
N LEU A 486 6.32 17.52 19.03
CA LEU A 486 6.31 16.35 18.14
C LEU A 486 6.04 15.06 18.92
N TRP A 487 5.20 14.19 18.37
CA TRP A 487 5.02 12.84 18.90
C TRP A 487 6.28 11.99 18.65
N PRO A 488 6.93 11.43 19.69
CA PRO A 488 8.17 10.66 19.51
C PRO A 488 8.00 9.35 18.72
N GLY A 489 6.80 8.76 18.68
CA GLY A 489 6.55 7.43 18.12
C GLY A 489 6.96 7.27 16.65
N ALA A 490 6.77 8.30 15.83
CA ALA A 490 7.18 8.29 14.42
C ALA A 490 8.72 8.23 14.23
N PHE A 491 9.48 8.72 15.22
CA PHE A 491 10.95 8.65 15.25
C PHE A 491 11.42 7.35 15.91
N GLN A 492 10.73 6.90 16.96
CA GLN A 492 10.99 5.63 17.63
C GLN A 492 10.87 4.45 16.66
N ALA A 493 9.85 4.42 15.79
CA ALA A 493 9.70 3.36 14.78
C ALA A 493 10.95 3.21 13.87
N ILE A 494 11.58 4.31 13.48
CA ILE A 494 12.81 4.32 12.67
C ILE A 494 14.02 3.86 13.51
N ALA A 495 14.12 4.32 14.77
CA ALA A 495 15.17 3.87 15.70
C ALA A 495 15.08 2.36 15.98
N ASP A 496 13.86 1.84 16.07
CA ASP A 496 13.57 0.42 16.29
C ASP A 496 13.97 -0.41 15.06
N GLU A 497 13.66 0.01 13.83
CA GLU A 497 14.09 -0.70 12.60
C GLU A 497 15.62 -0.88 12.55
N HIS A 498 16.35 0.08 13.11
CA HIS A 498 17.81 0.07 13.14
C HIS A 498 18.40 -0.71 14.33
N SER A 499 17.62 -1.05 15.35
CA SER A 499 18.07 -1.69 16.61
C SER A 499 17.46 -3.07 16.88
N ILE A 500 16.30 -3.39 16.31
CA ILE A 500 15.47 -4.59 16.52
C ILE A 500 16.25 -5.92 16.58
N GLY A 501 15.89 -6.73 17.59
CA GLY A 501 16.47 -8.04 17.90
C GLY A 501 16.21 -9.11 16.83
N ILE A 502 16.86 -10.28 16.95
CA ILE A 502 16.70 -11.36 15.95
C ILE A 502 15.31 -12.01 15.99
N ASP A 503 14.75 -12.22 17.18
CA ASP A 503 13.45 -12.91 17.33
C ASP A 503 12.28 -12.03 16.89
N ALA A 504 12.36 -10.73 17.19
CA ALA A 504 11.47 -9.73 16.64
C ALA A 504 11.50 -9.69 15.09
N ARG A 505 12.71 -9.70 14.49
CA ARG A 505 12.86 -9.79 13.03
C ARG A 505 12.30 -11.08 12.43
N ARG A 506 12.45 -12.22 13.12
CA ARG A 506 11.80 -13.49 12.73
C ARG A 506 10.28 -13.34 12.70
N ARG A 507 9.68 -12.78 13.76
CA ARG A 507 8.22 -12.54 13.83
C ARG A 507 7.74 -11.62 12.72
N ALA A 508 8.43 -10.50 12.48
CA ALA A 508 8.12 -9.57 11.40
C ALA A 508 8.18 -10.26 10.02
N ALA A 509 9.26 -11.01 9.74
CA ALA A 509 9.39 -11.75 8.47
C ALA A 509 8.30 -12.81 8.28
N SER A 510 7.96 -13.59 9.32
CA SER A 510 6.85 -14.55 9.28
C SER A 510 5.48 -13.89 9.10
N GLN A 511 5.29 -12.67 9.64
CA GLN A 511 4.06 -11.89 9.49
C GLN A 511 3.93 -11.28 8.09
N PHE A 512 5.04 -10.89 7.45
CA PHE A 512 5.03 -10.38 6.08
C PHE A 512 4.99 -11.48 5.01
N ALA A 513 5.49 -12.69 5.30
CA ALA A 513 5.59 -13.80 4.34
C ALA A 513 4.29 -14.09 3.54
N PRO A 514 3.06 -14.08 4.12
CA PRO A 514 1.83 -14.30 3.35
C PRO A 514 1.59 -13.27 2.25
N PHE A 515 2.10 -12.05 2.38
CA PHE A 515 1.95 -10.99 1.39
C PHE A 515 2.97 -11.10 0.26
N ALA A 516 4.21 -11.47 0.60
CA ALA A 516 5.27 -11.69 -0.37
C ALA A 516 5.04 -12.96 -1.20
N GLU A 517 4.68 -14.09 -0.54
CA GLU A 517 4.45 -15.38 -1.20
C GLU A 517 3.03 -15.52 -1.81
N ARG A 518 2.13 -14.53 -1.66
CA ARG A 518 0.79 -14.51 -2.28
C ARG A 518 0.44 -13.11 -2.82
N PRO A 519 0.96 -12.68 -3.99
CA PRO A 519 0.79 -11.31 -4.48
C PRO A 519 -0.67 -10.95 -4.79
N LEU A 520 -1.55 -11.92 -5.05
CA LEU A 520 -3.00 -11.66 -5.13
C LEU A 520 -3.60 -11.21 -3.79
N LEU A 521 -3.10 -11.68 -2.64
CA LEU A 521 -3.53 -11.22 -1.31
C LEU A 521 -3.13 -9.75 -1.10
N TRP A 522 -1.91 -9.39 -1.48
CA TRP A 522 -1.43 -8.01 -1.46
C TRP A 522 -2.26 -7.13 -2.40
N LYS A 523 -2.41 -7.51 -3.67
CA LYS A 523 -3.20 -6.75 -4.66
C LYS A 523 -4.65 -6.57 -4.20
N ALA A 524 -5.28 -7.60 -3.65
CA ALA A 524 -6.62 -7.49 -3.09
C ALA A 524 -6.70 -6.49 -1.92
N ARG A 525 -5.70 -6.47 -1.02
CA ARG A 525 -5.66 -5.53 0.11
C ARG A 525 -5.43 -4.08 -0.34
N VAL A 526 -4.57 -3.85 -1.32
CA VAL A 526 -4.37 -2.51 -1.91
C VAL A 526 -5.60 -2.04 -2.69
N LEU A 527 -6.29 -2.93 -3.42
CA LEU A 527 -7.56 -2.61 -4.09
C LEU A 527 -8.72 -2.35 -3.11
N HIS A 528 -8.72 -2.99 -1.93
CA HIS A 528 -9.64 -2.65 -0.85
C HIS A 528 -9.38 -1.23 -0.34
N PHE A 529 -8.12 -0.80 -0.19
CA PHE A 529 -7.80 0.59 0.17
C PHE A 529 -8.21 1.59 -0.91
N GLN A 530 -7.97 1.26 -2.19
CA GLN A 530 -8.31 2.11 -3.34
C GLN A 530 -9.79 2.47 -3.39
N GLY A 531 -10.67 1.57 -2.93
CA GLY A 531 -12.11 1.73 -3.05
C GLY A 531 -12.61 1.64 -4.49
N ASN A 532 -13.88 1.98 -4.69
CA ASN A 532 -14.44 2.18 -6.02
C ASN A 532 -14.21 3.64 -6.46
N LYS A 533 -13.64 3.82 -7.66
CA LYS A 533 -13.42 5.12 -8.29
C LYS A 533 -14.11 5.17 -9.65
N GLY A 534 -14.66 6.33 -10.00
CA GLY A 534 -15.19 6.56 -11.35
C GLY A 534 -14.09 6.57 -12.42
N VAL A 535 -14.52 6.73 -13.67
CA VAL A 535 -13.63 7.01 -14.82
C VAL A 535 -12.81 8.27 -14.55
N ARG A 536 -11.49 8.20 -14.76
CA ARG A 536 -10.57 9.35 -14.53
C ARG A 536 -11.01 10.54 -15.36
N ALA A 537 -10.86 11.76 -14.85
CA ALA A 537 -11.21 12.99 -15.56
C ALA A 537 -10.68 13.06 -17.01
N GLU A 538 -9.46 12.56 -17.25
CA GLU A 538 -8.81 12.51 -18.57
C GLU A 538 -9.45 11.50 -19.54
N GLU A 539 -10.00 10.40 -19.01
CA GLU A 539 -10.56 9.27 -19.74
C GLU A 539 -12.06 9.47 -20.07
N ARG A 540 -12.74 10.47 -19.48
CA ARG A 540 -14.21 10.67 -19.62
C ARG A 540 -14.71 10.91 -21.04
N ASN A 541 -13.83 11.24 -21.98
CA ASN A 541 -14.17 11.40 -23.39
C ASN A 541 -13.97 10.13 -24.22
N ASP A 542 -13.37 9.08 -23.64
CA ASP A 542 -13.25 7.77 -24.27
C ASP A 542 -14.51 6.94 -23.96
N PRO A 543 -15.31 6.53 -24.97
CA PRO A 543 -16.51 5.73 -24.75
C PRO A 543 -16.22 4.29 -24.25
N LEU A 544 -14.95 3.87 -24.22
CA LEU A 544 -14.50 2.57 -23.70
C LEU A 544 -13.90 2.66 -22.29
N ALA A 545 -13.84 3.85 -21.68
CA ALA A 545 -13.25 4.00 -20.36
C ALA A 545 -14.13 3.39 -19.26
N GLU A 546 -13.56 2.45 -18.48
CA GLU A 546 -14.25 1.75 -17.40
C GLU A 546 -13.96 2.37 -16.02
N PRO A 547 -14.93 2.33 -15.07
CA PRO A 547 -14.68 2.72 -13.69
C PRO A 547 -13.72 1.73 -13.00
N ARG A 548 -12.90 2.24 -12.08
CA ARG A 548 -11.95 1.44 -11.30
C ARG A 548 -12.64 0.87 -10.06
N GLU A 549 -13.31 -0.25 -10.24
CA GLU A 549 -14.12 -0.97 -9.24
C GLU A 549 -13.26 -1.76 -8.22
N GLY A 550 -12.37 -1.07 -7.48
CA GLY A 550 -11.40 -1.70 -6.58
C GLY A 550 -12.02 -2.62 -5.51
N HIS A 551 -13.19 -2.28 -4.96
CA HIS A 551 -13.92 -3.16 -4.03
C HIS A 551 -14.44 -4.43 -4.71
N VAL A 552 -14.81 -4.38 -5.99
CA VAL A 552 -15.29 -5.55 -6.74
C VAL A 552 -14.13 -6.44 -7.15
N GLU A 553 -12.99 -5.85 -7.54
CA GLU A 553 -11.78 -6.62 -7.82
C GLU A 553 -11.18 -7.27 -6.57
N ALA A 554 -11.06 -6.53 -5.46
CA ALA A 554 -10.61 -7.08 -4.18
C ALA A 554 -11.46 -8.29 -3.75
N LEU A 555 -12.78 -8.21 -3.91
CA LEU A 555 -13.71 -9.32 -3.63
C LEU A 555 -13.40 -10.58 -4.47
N LYS A 556 -13.07 -10.42 -5.76
CA LYS A 556 -12.69 -11.54 -6.64
C LYS A 556 -11.33 -12.11 -6.20
N LEU A 557 -10.33 -11.25 -6.00
CA LEU A 557 -8.97 -11.67 -5.67
C LEU A 557 -8.85 -12.33 -4.30
N TYR A 558 -9.56 -11.85 -3.28
CA TYR A 558 -9.60 -12.54 -1.98
C TYR A 558 -10.23 -13.93 -2.05
N GLN A 559 -11.08 -14.21 -3.03
CA GLN A 559 -11.69 -15.54 -3.23
C GLN A 559 -10.89 -16.44 -4.18
N ALA A 560 -9.84 -15.93 -4.83
CA ALA A 560 -8.99 -16.72 -5.72
C ALA A 560 -8.37 -17.93 -4.99
N ARG A 561 -8.19 -19.04 -5.70
CA ARG A 561 -7.66 -20.30 -5.14
C ARG A 561 -6.21 -20.14 -4.66
N GLU A 562 -5.50 -19.21 -5.28
CA GLU A 562 -4.14 -18.75 -5.00
C GLU A 562 -4.10 -17.79 -3.79
N VAL A 563 -5.24 -17.47 -3.18
CA VAL A 563 -5.33 -16.80 -1.87
C VAL A 563 -5.97 -17.72 -0.84
N ARG A 564 -7.06 -18.40 -1.20
CA ARG A 564 -7.84 -19.29 -0.33
C ARG A 564 -7.89 -20.73 -0.87
N PRO A 565 -6.79 -21.50 -0.75
CA PRO A 565 -6.79 -22.92 -1.09
C PRO A 565 -7.78 -23.72 -0.21
N SER A 566 -8.24 -24.88 -0.71
CA SER A 566 -9.02 -25.83 0.11
C SER A 566 -8.19 -26.39 1.25
N ASP A 567 -8.86 -26.91 2.28
CA ASP A 567 -8.18 -27.52 3.44
C ASP A 567 -7.34 -28.74 2.98
N ASP A 568 -7.90 -29.62 2.14
CA ASP A 568 -7.20 -30.72 1.46
C ASP A 568 -5.95 -30.31 0.66
N ALA A 569 -5.91 -29.07 0.15
CA ALA A 569 -4.77 -28.56 -0.59
C ALA A 569 -3.69 -28.01 0.36
N LEU A 570 -4.08 -27.43 1.49
CA LEU A 570 -3.17 -27.04 2.57
C LEU A 570 -2.53 -28.27 3.22
N ASP A 571 -3.29 -29.33 3.43
CA ASP A 571 -2.80 -30.53 4.12
C ASP A 571 -1.76 -31.35 3.34
N LYS A 572 -1.63 -31.08 2.05
CA LYS A 572 -0.59 -31.62 1.16
C LYS A 572 0.68 -30.77 1.09
N LEU A 573 0.70 -29.60 1.75
CA LEU A 573 1.88 -28.73 1.80
C LEU A 573 2.77 -29.04 2.99
N GLU A 574 4.08 -28.88 2.79
CA GLU A 574 5.08 -28.78 3.85
C GLU A 574 4.68 -27.76 4.92
N LEU A 575 5.04 -28.02 6.18
CA LEU A 575 4.54 -27.28 7.34
C LEU A 575 4.72 -25.77 7.23
N GLU A 576 5.91 -25.30 6.82
CA GLU A 576 6.20 -23.87 6.67
C GLU A 576 5.30 -23.20 5.62
N LYS A 577 5.18 -23.80 4.43
CA LYS A 577 4.28 -23.31 3.37
C LYS A 577 2.82 -23.36 3.81
N ARG A 578 2.41 -24.42 4.52
CA ARG A 578 1.06 -24.58 5.08
C ARG A 578 0.72 -23.45 6.03
N MET A 579 1.63 -23.09 6.95
CA MET A 579 1.44 -21.99 7.89
C MET A 579 1.27 -20.64 7.17
N THR A 580 2.15 -20.32 6.22
CA THR A 580 2.07 -19.08 5.41
C THR A 580 0.76 -19.01 4.60
N TYR A 581 0.37 -20.11 3.96
CA TYR A 581 -0.83 -20.13 3.12
C TYR A 581 -2.12 -20.14 3.94
N ALA A 582 -2.13 -20.81 5.10
CA ALA A 582 -3.25 -20.76 6.05
C ALA A 582 -3.42 -19.36 6.65
N ALA A 583 -2.32 -18.66 6.98
CA ALA A 583 -2.35 -17.28 7.44
C ALA A 583 -2.94 -16.34 6.36
N GLY A 584 -2.51 -16.47 5.10
CA GLY A 584 -3.08 -15.71 3.98
C GLY A 584 -4.57 -16.00 3.76
N LYS A 585 -4.98 -17.28 3.83
CA LYS A 585 -6.39 -17.70 3.75
C LYS A 585 -7.22 -17.11 4.90
N ALA A 586 -6.69 -17.09 6.13
CA ALA A 586 -7.36 -16.52 7.29
C ALA A 586 -7.53 -15.00 7.17
N ALA A 587 -6.48 -14.29 6.76
CA ALA A 587 -6.53 -12.84 6.52
C ALA A 587 -7.57 -12.46 5.44
N ALA A 588 -7.56 -13.16 4.29
CA ALA A 588 -8.56 -12.96 3.25
C ALA A 588 -10.00 -13.30 3.72
N SER A 589 -10.17 -14.27 4.62
CA SER A 589 -11.48 -14.60 5.19
C SER A 589 -12.02 -13.46 6.07
N TYR A 590 -11.17 -12.89 6.91
CA TYR A 590 -11.50 -11.74 7.76
C TYR A 590 -11.81 -10.48 6.91
N TRP A 591 -10.95 -10.15 5.95
CA TRP A 591 -11.13 -8.97 5.10
C TRP A 591 -12.29 -9.08 4.11
N LEU A 592 -12.69 -10.28 3.68
CA LEU A 592 -13.95 -10.46 2.96
C LEU A 592 -15.17 -10.09 3.81
N GLY A 593 -15.10 -10.30 5.12
CA GLY A 593 -16.10 -9.80 6.07
C GLY A 593 -16.14 -8.27 6.12
N LEU A 594 -14.99 -7.63 6.31
CA LEU A 594 -14.88 -6.16 6.32
C LEU A 594 -15.33 -5.53 5.01
N LEU A 595 -14.86 -6.04 3.87
CA LEU A 595 -15.24 -5.58 2.53
C LEU A 595 -16.72 -5.79 2.23
N SER A 596 -17.34 -6.85 2.76
CA SER A 596 -18.79 -7.03 2.65
C SER A 596 -19.55 -6.01 3.50
N TYR A 597 -19.05 -5.67 4.69
CA TYR A 597 -19.59 -4.61 5.54
C TYR A 597 -19.49 -3.23 4.87
N ASP A 598 -18.32 -2.87 4.34
CA ASP A 598 -18.08 -1.61 3.62
C ASP A 598 -18.97 -1.46 2.37
N ARG A 599 -19.45 -2.58 1.80
CA ARG A 599 -20.39 -2.63 0.66
C ARG A 599 -21.87 -2.72 1.08
N GLY A 600 -22.18 -2.57 2.36
CA GLY A 600 -23.55 -2.64 2.89
C GLY A 600 -24.18 -4.04 2.80
N LYS A 601 -23.38 -5.10 2.74
CA LYS A 601 -23.82 -6.50 2.69
C LYS A 601 -23.58 -7.16 4.05
N TYR A 602 -24.32 -6.69 5.04
CA TYR A 602 -24.13 -7.05 6.45
C TYR A 602 -24.42 -8.53 6.76
N ASP A 603 -25.34 -9.13 6.02
CA ASP A 603 -25.63 -10.58 6.02
C ASP A 603 -24.43 -11.40 5.54
N ILE A 604 -23.82 -11.02 4.41
CA ILE A 604 -22.63 -11.66 3.86
C ILE A 604 -21.42 -11.41 4.76
N ALA A 605 -21.31 -10.20 5.33
CA ALA A 605 -20.28 -9.86 6.31
C ALA A 605 -20.37 -10.76 7.55
N ALA A 606 -21.60 -11.00 8.05
CA ALA A 606 -21.81 -11.86 9.21
C ALA A 606 -21.32 -13.30 8.96
N SER A 607 -21.64 -13.91 7.81
CA SER A 607 -21.15 -15.26 7.46
C SER A 607 -19.63 -15.34 7.29
N TRP A 608 -18.97 -14.32 6.72
CA TRP A 608 -17.50 -14.30 6.64
C TRP A 608 -16.82 -14.14 8.01
N LEU A 609 -17.40 -13.34 8.91
CA LEU A 609 -16.83 -13.06 10.23
C LEU A 609 -17.15 -14.16 11.26
N GLY A 610 -18.34 -14.76 11.21
CA GLY A 610 -18.73 -15.94 11.97
C GLY A 610 -18.12 -17.21 11.38
N ASP A 611 -18.87 -17.89 10.51
CA ASP A 611 -18.65 -19.26 10.01
C ASP A 611 -17.24 -19.49 9.41
N ARG A 612 -16.61 -18.43 8.90
CA ARG A 612 -15.35 -18.50 8.14
C ARG A 612 -14.15 -17.87 8.84
N THR A 613 -14.35 -17.19 9.96
CA THR A 613 -13.27 -16.58 10.74
C THR A 613 -13.34 -17.05 12.20
N LEU A 614 -14.41 -16.73 12.94
CA LEU A 614 -14.56 -17.12 14.35
C LEU A 614 -14.76 -18.62 14.55
N ASP A 615 -15.66 -19.26 13.80
CA ASP A 615 -15.94 -20.70 13.98
C ASP A 615 -14.75 -21.57 13.57
N ARG A 616 -13.91 -21.06 12.68
CA ARG A 616 -12.67 -21.72 12.24
C ARG A 616 -11.50 -21.52 13.19
N ALA A 617 -11.44 -20.39 13.89
CA ALA A 617 -10.37 -20.07 14.83
C ALA A 617 -10.85 -19.07 15.89
N SER A 618 -11.63 -19.55 16.88
CA SER A 618 -12.25 -18.71 17.91
C SER A 618 -11.26 -18.01 18.86
N GLN A 619 -10.00 -18.46 18.86
CA GLN A 619 -8.85 -17.82 19.52
C GLN A 619 -7.70 -17.55 18.53
N GLY A 620 -8.00 -17.45 17.23
CA GLY A 620 -7.02 -17.10 16.19
C GLY A 620 -6.74 -15.61 16.12
N ARG A 621 -5.73 -15.22 15.32
CA ARG A 621 -5.26 -13.82 15.16
C ARG A 621 -6.39 -12.79 15.00
N TRP A 622 -7.42 -13.11 14.21
CA TRP A 622 -8.51 -12.19 13.89
C TRP A 622 -9.69 -12.23 14.86
N ALA A 623 -9.63 -12.99 15.96
CA ALA A 623 -10.81 -13.31 16.74
C ALA A 623 -11.43 -12.10 17.47
N HIS A 624 -10.63 -11.12 17.91
CA HIS A 624 -11.18 -9.91 18.55
C HIS A 624 -11.83 -8.97 17.53
N GLY A 625 -11.16 -8.74 16.41
CA GLY A 625 -11.67 -7.92 15.30
C GLY A 625 -12.90 -8.55 14.64
N ALA A 626 -12.94 -9.88 14.51
CA ALA A 626 -14.08 -10.60 13.97
C ALA A 626 -15.29 -10.58 14.92
N ARG A 627 -15.10 -10.74 16.25
CA ARG A 627 -16.19 -10.55 17.24
C ARG A 627 -16.78 -9.14 17.14
N TYR A 628 -15.93 -8.13 17.17
CA TYR A 628 -16.36 -6.73 17.07
C TYR A 628 -17.12 -6.47 15.77
N ASN A 629 -16.53 -6.78 14.62
CA ASN A 629 -17.17 -6.51 13.32
C ASN A 629 -18.42 -7.37 13.06
N LEU A 630 -18.50 -8.59 13.62
CA LEU A 630 -19.72 -9.41 13.55
C LEU A 630 -20.85 -8.76 14.37
N ALA A 631 -20.54 -8.26 15.57
CA ALA A 631 -21.50 -7.49 16.35
C ALA A 631 -21.95 -6.21 15.61
N ARG A 632 -21.03 -5.50 14.95
CA ARG A 632 -21.36 -4.33 14.10
C ARG A 632 -22.24 -4.71 12.90
N ALA A 633 -22.06 -5.89 12.32
CA ALA A 633 -22.92 -6.41 11.25
C ALA A 633 -24.33 -6.73 11.76
N TYR A 634 -24.46 -7.37 12.93
CA TYR A 634 -25.76 -7.60 13.57
C TYR A 634 -26.46 -6.31 14.02
N GLU A 635 -25.71 -5.33 14.53
CA GLU A 635 -26.22 -3.99 14.83
C GLU A 635 -26.83 -3.33 13.59
N ALA A 636 -26.14 -3.38 12.44
CA ALA A 636 -26.63 -2.86 11.16
C ALA A 636 -27.82 -3.64 10.56
N LEU A 637 -28.04 -4.90 11.00
CA LEU A 637 -29.20 -5.72 10.67
C LEU A 637 -30.37 -5.55 11.65
N GLY A 638 -30.21 -4.76 12.73
CA GLY A 638 -31.20 -4.63 13.81
C GLY A 638 -31.22 -5.79 14.82
N ASN A 639 -30.30 -6.75 14.71
CA ASN A 639 -30.17 -7.91 15.58
C ASN A 639 -29.41 -7.56 16.88
N PHE A 640 -29.93 -6.59 17.65
CA PHE A 640 -29.23 -6.01 18.80
C PHE A 640 -28.87 -7.02 19.90
N GLU A 641 -29.72 -8.03 20.15
CA GLU A 641 -29.46 -9.07 21.16
C GLU A 641 -28.19 -9.88 20.86
N GLU A 642 -28.02 -10.35 19.62
CA GLU A 642 -26.82 -11.09 19.21
C GLU A 642 -25.58 -10.18 19.12
N ALA A 643 -25.73 -8.90 18.74
CA ALA A 643 -24.65 -7.92 18.80
C ALA A 643 -24.14 -7.70 20.24
N VAL A 644 -25.05 -7.50 21.18
CA VAL A 644 -24.77 -7.35 22.63
C VAL A 644 -24.09 -8.59 23.20
N LYS A 645 -24.61 -9.78 22.89
CA LYS A 645 -24.06 -11.08 23.31
C LYS A 645 -22.63 -11.28 22.81
N LEU A 646 -22.33 -10.93 21.55
CA LEU A 646 -20.97 -11.00 21.01
C LEU A 646 -20.02 -10.01 21.70
N LEU A 647 -20.42 -8.75 21.88
CA LEU A 647 -19.60 -7.73 22.56
C LEU A 647 -19.30 -8.11 24.02
N ARG A 648 -20.27 -8.75 24.71
CA ARG A 648 -20.08 -9.30 26.06
C ARG A 648 -19.23 -10.58 26.10
N SER A 649 -19.04 -11.27 24.98
CA SER A 649 -18.29 -12.55 24.89
C SER A 649 -16.77 -12.39 24.82
N ASP A 650 -16.25 -11.16 24.78
CA ASP A 650 -14.82 -10.91 24.64
C ASP A 650 -14.01 -11.43 25.86
N PRO A 651 -12.89 -12.14 25.63
CA PRO A 651 -11.98 -12.59 26.68
C PRO A 651 -11.55 -11.48 27.64
N ALA A 652 -11.23 -11.85 28.88
CA ALA A 652 -10.91 -10.87 29.93
C ALA A 652 -9.67 -10.01 29.62
N ASP A 653 -8.72 -10.56 28.85
CA ASP A 653 -7.50 -9.92 28.36
C ASP A 653 -7.66 -9.24 26.98
N ALA A 654 -8.86 -9.26 26.37
CA ALA A 654 -9.12 -8.64 25.07
C ALA A 654 -8.90 -7.11 25.13
N PRO A 655 -8.04 -6.50 24.29
CA PRO A 655 -7.62 -5.10 24.48
C PRO A 655 -8.73 -4.07 24.39
N GLN A 656 -9.77 -4.33 23.57
CA GLN A 656 -10.93 -3.45 23.37
C GLN A 656 -12.12 -3.80 24.28
N ARG A 657 -11.99 -4.78 25.20
CA ARG A 657 -13.11 -5.31 25.99
C ARG A 657 -13.94 -4.22 26.67
N HIS A 658 -13.29 -3.22 27.27
CA HIS A 658 -13.95 -2.09 27.92
C HIS A 658 -14.86 -1.32 26.96
N GLY A 659 -14.34 -0.95 25.77
CA GLY A 659 -15.13 -0.26 24.75
C GLY A 659 -16.27 -1.10 24.19
N ASN A 660 -16.04 -2.41 24.04
CA ASN A 660 -17.06 -3.35 23.58
C ASN A 660 -18.20 -3.51 24.59
N LEU A 661 -17.90 -3.59 25.89
CA LEU A 661 -18.89 -3.61 26.97
C LEU A 661 -19.66 -2.29 27.09
N VAL A 662 -18.99 -1.13 26.92
CA VAL A 662 -19.67 0.18 26.85
C VAL A 662 -20.62 0.24 25.65
N ARG A 663 -20.20 -0.24 24.47
CA ARG A 663 -21.08 -0.32 23.30
C ARG A 663 -22.28 -1.24 23.53
N ALA A 664 -22.06 -2.41 24.15
CA ALA A 664 -23.14 -3.34 24.50
C ALA A 664 -24.21 -2.68 25.39
N ARG A 665 -23.79 -1.98 26.45
CA ARG A 665 -24.71 -1.22 27.32
C ARG A 665 -25.50 -0.17 26.54
N ARG A 666 -24.86 0.58 25.65
CA ARG A 666 -25.54 1.61 24.82
C ARG A 666 -26.57 0.98 23.88
N LEU A 667 -26.30 -0.20 23.31
CA LEU A 667 -27.25 -0.93 22.47
C LEU A 667 -28.45 -1.46 23.26
N GLU A 668 -28.24 -2.00 24.47
CA GLU A 668 -29.33 -2.42 25.38
C GLU A 668 -30.24 -1.25 25.76
N GLN A 669 -29.65 -0.08 26.05
CA GLN A 669 -30.38 1.14 26.35
C GLN A 669 -31.18 1.65 25.14
N ALA A 670 -30.61 1.63 23.94
CA ALA A 670 -31.30 2.04 22.72
C ALA A 670 -32.41 1.07 22.28
N ALA A 671 -32.27 -0.23 22.56
CA ALA A 671 -33.27 -1.24 22.26
C ALA A 671 -34.44 -1.27 23.26
N THR A 672 -34.28 -0.66 24.44
CA THR A 672 -35.33 -0.57 25.47
C THR A 672 -36.15 0.70 25.23
N PRO A 673 -37.45 0.63 24.88
CA PRO A 673 -38.26 1.84 24.73
C PRO A 673 -38.35 2.58 26.07
N PRO A 674 -38.36 3.92 26.08
CA PRO A 674 -38.47 4.69 27.32
C PRO A 674 -39.73 4.28 28.07
N ALA A 675 -39.58 3.93 29.35
CA ALA A 675 -40.70 3.55 30.19
C ALA A 675 -41.77 4.65 30.15
N ALA A 676 -42.99 4.27 29.76
CA ALA A 676 -44.10 5.21 29.69
C ALA A 676 -44.25 5.91 31.04
N ALA A 677 -44.05 7.24 31.05
CA ALA A 677 -44.20 8.03 32.25
C ALA A 677 -45.65 7.91 32.74
N GLY A 678 -45.85 7.13 33.81
CA GLY A 678 -47.14 7.03 34.49
C GLY A 678 -47.51 8.40 35.04
N GLY A 679 -48.66 8.92 34.59
CA GLY A 679 -49.25 10.18 35.08
C GLY A 679 -50.00 10.02 36.39
#